data_AF-A0A3N9U9M1-F1
#
_entry.id   AF-A0A3N9U9M1-F1
#
_cell.length_a   1.000
_cell.length_b   1.000
_cell.length_c   1.000
_cell.angle_alpha   90.00
_cell.angle_beta   90.00
_cell.angle_gamma   90.00
#
_symmetry.space_group_name_H-M   'P 1'
#
loop_
_entity.id
_entity.type
_entity.pdbx_description
1 polymer ?
#
loop_
_entity_poly.entity_id
_entity_poly.type
_entity_poly.pdbx_seq_one_letter_code
_entity_poly.pdbx_strand_id
1 'polypeptide(L)'
;MYVELFMIKVRYDHSLKPNQKLLPIKSIDIGDKIAKKNKEEWVIPNHYRSQNENFIRQIGVRFVDKENNVEKVSIISPDEKSSHNFVYHSDKNIWFEPTLFSNKKRKSYFLYEESSILTGLTNAGTAKLSYTANGLSNNFATIHFVPSSLPIEDYEEMIADLYRIREDFVRDDRNVAKVAISSNKVVMELQEQLKKLTTAIKQINANPHTVLELQITKKKPQSHGRFDLRMEIEQYMNPGKPNYRNRSLIPMVATYENKLIKQLLEDLIRYSTAMGSNEITTKSLLRNVKNEREMYFRKSDLEIQRLLGSVDKIEDINTYNRIHSKLTQDMQRYLDEESSIRENIKSTANFTANPNRVLDTQYIELTLEMNGIFTNSNHYYHHQSIQGMRAQLKYDRREQQLKIRNYAIETPFGRIPQIPNSHFGTIQLGSNHVQSQIRLYKAFCEEAQIQSEHRPRTIYIRGFVRPQPNGIDAVATPRLDNYYDYTFDFVQISSIHVNGNEILVPADRDSLLAFLYNELPVMMHGADQSEEAFMRLKQLEKLQALTKYKEEIHSAAEEFDELRETAQRLLELPLFSTLDLNERLPIRPTQVFLHNPTYRVAWQAVKRIKHELSATLYIEQYQRQISTGKVEHIFEVWTLYKILHLLIKEMGWRLDGYKDVTSCLDNYLLIGNQKGLQNFSVTLSWQHWQVELYYEPKIDLPFTQYLTPDFVLKFKKNNRSMGIGVLDAKYRNYNSQGIEQWVEDINDIAINKYGNMQPIDSKWQAPILASGIIHSDITISENAEDKYNPYHVMYNETLFNTNLSNEKAHKYGSIYMIPSKTYVFKNWFRLIMEYHLGEHKVCWNCGEAEEVHERQLLTQGGYPKYYYTCKKCNEFWVKVHCRSNRHKLVKHMNNYHLQVESRRKWYVICPSCGDGRPTQAAPPLITTLFEPPPELIDLDDDIPW
;
A
#
# COMPACT_ATOMS: atom_id res chain seq x y z
N MET A 1 -4.05 15.98 -48.53
CA MET A 1 -4.43 17.03 -47.58
C MET A 1 -3.36 17.15 -46.51
N TYR A 2 -2.53 18.19 -46.60
CA TYR A 2 -1.49 18.47 -45.62
C TYR A 2 -2.07 19.30 -44.46
N VAL A 3 -1.98 18.73 -43.26
CA VAL A 3 -2.53 19.32 -42.03
C VAL A 3 -1.40 19.56 -41.03
N GLU A 4 -1.42 20.76 -40.44
CA GLU A 4 -0.54 21.16 -39.36
C GLU A 4 -1.36 21.37 -38.08
N LEU A 5 -0.81 20.90 -36.96
CA LEU A 5 -1.35 21.14 -35.64
C LEU A 5 -0.46 22.13 -34.88
N PHE A 6 -1.07 23.00 -34.10
CA PHE A 6 -0.41 24.02 -33.31
C PHE A 6 -0.95 24.02 -31.89
N MET A 7 -0.09 24.37 -30.93
CA MET A 7 -0.54 24.80 -29.62
C MET A 7 -0.79 26.31 -29.68
N ILE A 8 -2.04 26.75 -29.50
CA ILE A 8 -2.42 28.16 -29.58
C ILE A 8 -2.78 28.71 -28.21
N LYS A 9 -2.59 30.02 -28.00
CA LYS A 9 -3.01 30.74 -26.80
C LYS A 9 -4.16 31.67 -27.15
N VAL A 10 -5.34 31.39 -26.62
CA VAL A 10 -6.57 32.16 -26.85
C VAL A 10 -6.90 33.00 -25.62
N ARG A 11 -7.04 34.31 -25.80
CA ARG A 11 -7.51 35.22 -24.74
C ARG A 11 -8.98 35.51 -24.98
N TYR A 12 -9.83 35.18 -24.00
CA TYR A 12 -11.25 35.45 -24.03
C TYR A 12 -11.57 36.77 -23.32
N ASP A 13 -12.56 37.51 -23.82
CA ASP A 13 -13.02 38.76 -23.21
C ASP A 13 -14.05 38.49 -22.10
N HIS A 14 -13.57 38.41 -20.86
CA HIS A 14 -14.40 38.22 -19.67
C HIS A 14 -15.20 39.47 -19.22
N SER A 15 -15.04 40.61 -19.91
CA SER A 15 -15.89 41.78 -19.67
C SER A 15 -17.29 41.61 -20.26
N LEU A 16 -17.41 40.79 -21.32
CA LEU A 16 -18.65 40.51 -22.02
C LEU A 16 -19.30 39.22 -21.51
N LYS A 17 -20.64 39.13 -21.56
CA LYS A 17 -21.37 37.91 -21.15
C LYS A 17 -21.19 36.81 -22.20
N PRO A 18 -21.12 35.52 -21.80
CA PRO A 18 -21.11 34.41 -22.75
C PRO A 18 -22.36 34.42 -23.64
N ASN A 19 -22.18 34.33 -24.96
CA ASN A 19 -23.25 34.12 -25.93
C ASN A 19 -23.21 32.67 -26.40
N GLN A 20 -24.31 31.93 -26.23
CA GLN A 20 -24.33 30.48 -26.44
C GLN A 20 -23.16 29.76 -25.73
N LYS A 21 -22.83 30.23 -24.52
CA LYS A 21 -21.71 29.74 -23.69
C LYS A 21 -20.30 30.03 -24.23
N LEU A 22 -20.15 30.78 -25.33
CA LEU A 22 -18.86 31.21 -25.85
C LEU A 22 -18.60 32.67 -25.46
N LEU A 23 -17.38 32.96 -25.00
CA LEU A 23 -16.92 34.33 -24.84
C LEU A 23 -16.30 34.86 -26.14
N PRO A 24 -16.41 36.16 -26.43
CA PRO A 24 -15.68 36.78 -27.53
C PRO A 24 -14.17 36.60 -27.39
N ILE A 25 -13.48 36.42 -28.51
CA ILE A 25 -12.03 36.24 -28.53
C ILE A 25 -11.38 37.62 -28.59
N LYS A 26 -10.54 37.92 -27.61
CA LYS A 26 -9.75 39.15 -27.55
C LYS A 26 -8.48 39.06 -28.41
N SER A 27 -7.83 37.89 -28.42
CA SER A 27 -6.63 37.66 -29.26
C SER A 27 -6.31 36.16 -29.37
N ILE A 28 -5.77 35.73 -30.51
CA ILE A 28 -5.14 34.42 -30.70
C ILE A 28 -3.66 34.59 -31.01
N ASP A 29 -2.83 33.88 -30.27
CA ASP A 29 -1.40 33.74 -30.51
C ASP A 29 -1.09 32.29 -30.91
N ILE A 30 -0.47 32.09 -32.07
CA ILE A 30 -0.16 30.77 -32.61
C ILE A 30 1.23 30.42 -32.14
N GLY A 31 1.32 29.48 -31.19
CA GLY A 31 2.58 29.01 -30.65
C GLY A 31 3.22 27.94 -31.53
N ASP A 32 3.91 27.01 -30.87
CA ASP A 32 4.72 26.01 -31.54
C ASP A 32 3.87 25.01 -32.34
N LYS A 33 4.40 24.64 -33.50
CA LYS A 33 3.88 23.53 -34.31
C LYS A 33 4.11 22.22 -33.56
N ILE A 34 3.05 21.43 -33.43
CA ILE A 34 3.10 20.12 -32.77
C ILE A 34 3.66 19.12 -33.79
N ALA A 35 4.78 18.51 -33.44
CA ALA A 35 5.43 17.50 -34.27
C ALA A 35 4.52 16.26 -34.42
N LYS A 36 4.44 15.73 -35.64
CA LYS A 36 3.82 14.42 -35.89
C LYS A 36 4.71 13.32 -35.32
N LYS A 37 4.11 12.34 -34.64
CA LYS A 37 4.84 11.12 -34.23
C LYS A 37 4.95 10.18 -35.43
N ASN A 38 3.84 9.93 -36.11
CA ASN A 38 3.71 9.08 -37.29
C ASN A 38 2.85 9.76 -38.39
N LYS A 39 2.61 9.11 -39.55
CA LYS A 39 1.86 9.71 -40.68
C LYS A 39 0.45 10.20 -40.29
N GLU A 40 -0.21 9.55 -39.34
CA GLU A 40 -1.61 9.81 -38.93
C GLU A 40 -1.77 10.14 -37.43
N GLU A 41 -0.67 10.26 -36.68
CA GLU A 41 -0.71 10.39 -35.22
C GLU A 41 0.04 11.61 -34.70
N TRP A 42 -0.62 12.36 -33.81
CA TRP A 42 -0.04 13.43 -33.02
C TRP A 42 -0.08 13.08 -31.54
N VAL A 43 0.96 13.49 -30.82
CA VAL A 43 1.06 13.34 -29.37
C VAL A 43 1.18 14.74 -28.78
N ILE A 44 0.22 15.11 -27.94
CA ILE A 44 0.09 16.44 -27.36
C ILE A 44 0.21 16.30 -25.84
N PRO A 45 1.23 16.87 -25.19
CA PRO A 45 1.29 16.90 -23.74
C PRO A 45 0.15 17.75 -23.18
N ASN A 46 -0.54 17.25 -22.15
CA ASN A 46 -1.43 18.10 -21.36
C ASN A 46 -0.60 19.20 -20.70
N HIS A 47 -1.14 20.41 -20.73
CA HIS A 47 -0.52 21.55 -20.08
C HIS A 47 -1.29 21.90 -18.81
N TYR A 48 -0.58 21.95 -17.68
CA TYR A 48 -1.16 22.44 -16.44
C TYR A 48 -1.44 23.93 -16.56
N ARG A 49 -2.65 24.34 -16.19
CA ARG A 49 -2.99 25.75 -16.12
C ARG A 49 -2.47 26.34 -14.81
N SER A 50 -1.59 27.33 -14.89
CA SER A 50 -1.39 28.24 -13.76
C SER A 50 -2.61 29.15 -13.66
N GLN A 51 -3.21 29.27 -12.47
CA GLN A 51 -4.37 30.15 -12.24
C GLN A 51 -4.07 31.63 -12.57
N ASN A 52 -2.79 31.98 -12.71
CA ASN A 52 -2.32 33.32 -13.06
C ASN A 52 -2.24 33.58 -14.58
N GLU A 53 -2.52 32.58 -15.44
CA GLU A 53 -2.49 32.78 -16.90
C GLU A 53 -3.79 33.42 -17.42
N ASN A 54 -3.64 34.58 -18.08
CA ASN A 54 -4.73 35.35 -18.70
C ASN A 54 -5.16 34.81 -20.10
N PHE A 55 -4.71 33.62 -20.48
CA PHE A 55 -4.97 32.98 -21.76
C PHE A 55 -5.24 31.48 -21.56
N ILE A 56 -5.86 30.86 -22.56
CA ILE A 56 -6.19 29.44 -22.58
C ILE A 56 -5.35 28.78 -23.68
N ARG A 57 -4.63 27.72 -23.34
CA ARG A 57 -3.88 26.90 -24.32
C ARG A 57 -4.84 25.92 -24.97
N GLN A 58 -4.92 25.92 -26.30
CA GLN A 58 -5.87 25.10 -27.07
C GLN A 58 -5.19 24.54 -28.31
N ILE A 59 -5.79 23.52 -28.92
CA ILE A 59 -5.30 22.95 -30.18
C ILE A 59 -5.82 23.80 -31.33
N GLY A 60 -4.91 24.18 -32.22
CA GLY A 60 -5.22 24.75 -33.53
C GLY A 60 -4.89 23.77 -34.65
N VAL A 61 -5.76 23.67 -35.64
CA VAL A 61 -5.62 22.89 -36.87
C VAL A 61 -5.59 23.84 -38.05
N ARG A 62 -4.53 23.74 -38.86
CA ARG A 62 -4.39 24.49 -40.10
C ARG A 62 -4.28 23.54 -41.28
N PHE A 63 -5.09 23.79 -42.30
CA PHE A 63 -4.97 23.13 -43.60
C PHE A 63 -4.09 23.99 -44.51
N VAL A 64 -2.99 23.42 -44.98
CA VAL A 64 -2.00 24.14 -45.79
C VAL A 64 -2.39 24.14 -47.28
N ASP A 65 -3.12 23.12 -47.72
CA ASP A 65 -3.61 23.02 -49.09
C ASP A 65 -4.82 23.96 -49.28
N LYS A 66 -4.66 25.00 -50.12
CA LYS A 66 -5.68 26.03 -50.38
C LYS A 66 -6.89 25.55 -51.20
N GLU A 67 -6.89 24.31 -51.70
CA GLU A 67 -7.91 23.79 -52.63
C GLU A 67 -9.09 23.06 -51.96
N ASN A 68 -9.07 22.85 -50.64
CA ASN A 68 -10.15 22.15 -49.95
C ASN A 68 -11.05 23.11 -49.17
N ASN A 69 -12.31 23.23 -49.60
CA ASN A 69 -13.40 23.90 -48.86
C ASN A 69 -13.75 23.07 -47.60
N VAL A 70 -12.93 23.17 -46.56
CA VAL A 70 -13.25 22.58 -45.26
C VAL A 70 -14.36 23.42 -44.63
N GLU A 71 -15.55 22.83 -44.54
CA GLU A 71 -16.73 23.48 -43.94
C GLU A 71 -16.71 23.36 -42.42
N LYS A 72 -16.14 22.25 -41.91
CA LYS A 72 -16.21 21.90 -40.50
C LYS A 72 -15.02 21.03 -40.10
N VAL A 73 -14.49 21.28 -38.91
CA VAL A 73 -13.54 20.40 -38.22
C VAL A 73 -14.14 19.97 -36.90
N SER A 74 -14.01 18.70 -36.57
CA SER A 74 -14.46 18.15 -35.29
C SER A 74 -13.44 17.21 -34.67
N ILE A 75 -13.44 17.17 -33.34
CA ILE A 75 -12.79 16.13 -32.57
C ILE A 75 -13.87 15.15 -32.07
N ILE A 76 -13.63 13.87 -32.28
CA ILE A 76 -14.58 12.79 -32.00
C ILE A 76 -13.92 11.81 -31.03
N SER A 77 -14.66 11.37 -30.00
CA SER A 77 -14.18 10.32 -29.11
C SER A 77 -13.98 8.98 -29.85
N PRO A 78 -13.13 8.06 -29.35
CA PRO A 78 -12.87 6.79 -30.01
C PRO A 78 -14.12 5.92 -30.23
N ASP A 79 -15.12 6.06 -29.36
CA ASP A 79 -16.42 5.37 -29.39
C ASP A 79 -17.50 6.13 -30.19
N GLU A 80 -17.15 7.28 -30.77
CA GLU A 80 -18.02 8.13 -31.59
C GLU A 80 -19.26 8.70 -30.87
N LYS A 81 -19.36 8.54 -29.54
CA LYS A 81 -20.50 9.03 -28.76
C LYS A 81 -20.44 10.54 -28.47
N SER A 82 -19.25 11.13 -28.51
CA SER A 82 -19.07 12.56 -28.29
C SER A 82 -18.31 13.19 -29.46
N SER A 83 -18.78 14.35 -29.92
CA SER A 83 -18.10 15.14 -30.94
C SER A 83 -18.18 16.63 -30.61
N HIS A 84 -17.06 17.34 -30.80
CA HIS A 84 -16.96 18.77 -30.58
C HIS A 84 -16.44 19.46 -31.83
N ASN A 85 -17.09 20.56 -32.21
CA ASN A 85 -16.76 21.29 -33.42
C ASN A 85 -15.76 22.41 -33.11
N PHE A 86 -14.78 22.57 -33.99
CA PHE A 86 -13.80 23.65 -33.89
C PHE A 86 -14.41 24.95 -34.43
N VAL A 87 -13.93 26.07 -33.92
CA VAL A 87 -14.26 27.41 -34.41
C VAL A 87 -13.16 27.88 -35.36
N TYR A 88 -13.55 28.43 -36.50
CA TYR A 88 -12.62 28.98 -37.47
C TYR A 88 -12.32 30.45 -37.16
N HIS A 89 -11.02 30.80 -37.10
CA HIS A 89 -10.57 32.18 -36.99
C HIS A 89 -9.97 32.63 -38.33
N SER A 90 -10.69 33.49 -39.06
CA SER A 90 -10.33 33.96 -40.41
C SER A 90 -8.93 34.59 -40.45
N ASP A 91 -8.64 35.52 -39.55
CA ASP A 91 -7.42 36.36 -39.65
C ASP A 91 -6.13 35.56 -39.44
N LYS A 92 -6.24 34.43 -38.74
CA LYS A 92 -5.13 33.54 -38.40
C LYS A 92 -5.13 32.26 -39.25
N ASN A 93 -6.15 32.10 -40.10
CA ASN A 93 -6.45 30.92 -40.90
C ASN A 93 -6.23 29.62 -40.10
N ILE A 94 -6.97 29.48 -39.00
CA ILE A 94 -6.82 28.35 -38.09
C ILE A 94 -8.17 27.95 -37.51
N TRP A 95 -8.45 26.65 -37.51
CA TRP A 95 -9.53 26.05 -36.76
C TRP A 95 -9.04 25.77 -35.36
N PHE A 96 -9.79 26.09 -34.33
CA PHE A 96 -9.36 25.78 -32.97
C PHE A 96 -10.51 25.33 -32.10
N GLU A 97 -10.19 24.54 -31.09
CA GLU A 97 -11.15 24.04 -30.13
C GLU A 97 -11.75 25.21 -29.32
N PRO A 98 -13.08 25.38 -29.22
CA PRO A 98 -13.68 26.43 -28.41
C PRO A 98 -13.69 26.09 -26.92
N THR A 99 -13.61 27.11 -26.05
CA THR A 99 -13.88 26.97 -24.61
C THR A 99 -15.31 27.39 -24.26
N LEU A 100 -16.06 26.53 -23.55
CA LEU A 100 -17.40 26.86 -23.05
C LEU A 100 -17.36 27.45 -21.63
N PHE A 101 -18.14 28.50 -21.41
CA PHE A 101 -18.25 29.26 -20.17
C PHE A 101 -19.67 29.21 -19.63
N SER A 102 -19.78 29.00 -18.32
CA SER A 102 -21.03 29.14 -17.57
C SER A 102 -21.41 30.61 -17.38
N ASN A 103 -22.68 30.86 -17.05
CA ASN A 103 -23.16 32.19 -16.68
C ASN A 103 -22.73 32.63 -15.27
N LYS A 104 -22.04 31.77 -14.50
CA LYS A 104 -21.58 32.09 -13.14
C LYS A 104 -20.25 32.83 -13.21
N LYS A 105 -20.12 33.92 -12.44
CA LYS A 105 -18.91 34.77 -12.39
C LYS A 105 -18.25 34.64 -11.01
N ARG A 106 -16.92 34.47 -10.95
CA ARG A 106 -16.13 34.53 -9.72
C ARG A 106 -15.10 35.65 -9.89
N LYS A 107 -15.17 36.68 -9.04
CA LYS A 107 -14.43 37.94 -9.22
C LYS A 107 -14.71 38.53 -10.62
N SER A 108 -13.68 38.77 -11.44
CA SER A 108 -13.77 39.37 -12.76
C SER A 108 -13.91 38.38 -13.92
N TYR A 109 -14.02 37.07 -13.67
CA TYR A 109 -13.97 36.04 -14.71
C TYR A 109 -15.19 35.13 -14.68
N PHE A 110 -15.63 34.68 -15.86
CA PHE A 110 -16.68 33.66 -15.99
C PHE A 110 -16.09 32.27 -15.74
N LEU A 111 -16.81 31.44 -15.00
CA LEU A 111 -16.42 30.05 -14.72
C LEU A 111 -16.70 29.18 -15.94
N TYR A 112 -15.87 28.16 -16.16
CA TYR A 112 -16.06 27.18 -17.24
C TYR A 112 -17.32 26.35 -17.05
N GLU A 113 -17.86 25.85 -18.14
CA GLU A 113 -18.87 24.81 -18.07
C GLU A 113 -18.21 23.45 -17.79
N GLU A 114 -18.75 22.66 -16.87
CA GLU A 114 -18.22 21.33 -16.54
C GLU A 114 -18.24 20.37 -17.73
N SER A 115 -19.14 20.58 -18.69
CA SER A 115 -19.22 19.82 -19.94
C SER A 115 -18.23 20.28 -21.02
N SER A 116 -17.45 21.35 -20.80
CA SER A 116 -16.42 21.77 -21.75
C SER A 116 -15.27 20.77 -21.72
N ILE A 117 -15.21 19.89 -22.70
CA ILE A 117 -14.00 19.13 -22.99
C ILE A 117 -12.98 20.14 -23.52
N LEU A 118 -12.00 20.53 -22.69
CA LEU A 118 -10.82 21.26 -23.15
C LEU A 118 -9.72 20.24 -23.35
N THR A 119 -9.59 19.78 -24.58
CA THR A 119 -8.65 18.73 -24.94
C THR A 119 -7.22 19.28 -24.80
N GLY A 120 -6.38 18.63 -23.99
CA GLY A 120 -5.03 19.16 -23.68
C GLY A 120 -4.90 19.93 -22.36
N LEU A 121 -6.01 20.26 -21.67
CA LEU A 121 -5.98 21.01 -20.39
C LEU A 121 -6.51 20.20 -19.21
N THR A 122 -7.64 19.51 -19.35
CA THR A 122 -8.28 18.75 -18.26
C THR A 122 -8.41 17.26 -18.54
N ASN A 123 -8.35 16.86 -19.81
CA ASN A 123 -8.64 15.50 -20.27
C ASN A 123 -7.41 14.92 -20.97
N ALA A 124 -7.09 13.66 -20.70
CA ALA A 124 -6.08 12.87 -21.43
C ALA A 124 -6.76 11.71 -22.17
N GLY A 125 -6.02 11.06 -23.06
CA GLY A 125 -6.52 9.93 -23.84
C GLY A 125 -6.48 10.18 -25.34
N THR A 126 -7.22 9.37 -26.09
CA THR A 126 -7.15 9.36 -27.56
C THR A 126 -8.42 9.97 -28.15
N ALA A 127 -8.28 10.77 -29.20
CA ALA A 127 -9.40 11.30 -29.97
C ALA A 127 -9.09 11.28 -31.47
N LYS A 128 -10.14 11.19 -32.30
CA LYS A 128 -10.02 11.27 -33.76
C LYS A 128 -10.35 12.69 -34.20
N LEU A 129 -9.54 13.28 -35.08
CA LEU A 129 -9.96 14.47 -35.81
C LEU A 129 -10.61 14.08 -37.12
N SER A 130 -11.72 14.73 -37.38
CA SER A 130 -12.47 14.63 -38.62
C SER A 130 -12.69 16.02 -39.22
N TYR A 131 -12.81 16.06 -40.53
CA TYR A 131 -13.28 17.25 -41.23
C TYR A 131 -14.44 16.88 -42.15
N THR A 132 -15.30 17.86 -42.41
CA THR A 132 -16.34 17.78 -43.43
C THR A 132 -15.97 18.69 -44.59
N ALA A 133 -15.94 18.13 -45.80
CA ALA A 133 -15.79 18.88 -47.05
C ALA A 133 -16.77 18.31 -48.07
N ASN A 134 -17.51 19.18 -48.77
CA ASN A 134 -18.51 18.79 -49.76
C ASN A 134 -19.54 17.77 -49.23
N GLY A 135 -19.95 17.91 -47.95
CA GLY A 135 -20.90 17.01 -47.29
C GLY A 135 -20.37 15.63 -46.86
N LEU A 136 -19.12 15.28 -47.14
CA LEU A 136 -18.50 14.02 -46.70
C LEU A 136 -17.61 14.26 -45.46
N SER A 137 -17.80 13.43 -44.42
CA SER A 137 -16.99 13.45 -43.21
C SER A 137 -15.84 12.43 -43.32
N ASN A 138 -14.61 12.88 -43.21
CA ASN A 138 -13.42 12.03 -43.25
C ASN A 138 -12.59 12.18 -41.97
N ASN A 139 -12.20 11.06 -41.39
CA ASN A 139 -11.20 11.02 -40.31
C ASN A 139 -9.81 11.16 -40.93
N PHE A 140 -8.97 12.03 -40.38
CA PHE A 140 -7.65 12.32 -40.97
C PHE A 140 -6.48 12.26 -39.98
N ALA A 141 -6.79 12.18 -38.69
CA ALA A 141 -5.78 12.14 -37.64
C ALA A 141 -6.30 11.44 -36.39
N THR A 142 -5.39 10.81 -35.67
CA THR A 142 -5.57 10.45 -34.27
C THR A 142 -4.68 11.35 -33.41
N ILE A 143 -5.25 11.95 -32.38
CA ILE A 143 -4.50 12.72 -31.38
C ILE A 143 -4.48 11.93 -30.08
N HIS A 144 -3.30 11.83 -29.48
CA HIS A 144 -3.10 11.35 -28.13
C HIS A 144 -2.75 12.50 -27.21
N PHE A 145 -3.60 12.76 -26.23
CA PHE A 145 -3.37 13.70 -25.15
C PHE A 145 -2.62 12.99 -24.03
N VAL A 146 -1.36 13.35 -23.84
CA VAL A 146 -0.50 12.75 -22.80
C VAL A 146 -0.84 13.40 -21.48
N PRO A 147 -1.00 12.62 -20.40
CA PRO A 147 -1.18 13.17 -19.07
C PRO A 147 0.00 14.10 -18.69
N SER A 148 -0.27 15.25 -18.08
CA SER A 148 0.77 16.24 -17.75
C SER A 148 1.68 15.76 -16.62
N SER A 149 1.15 14.91 -15.75
CA SER A 149 1.77 14.51 -14.49
C SER A 149 2.18 13.04 -14.46
N LEU A 150 1.77 12.25 -15.46
CA LEU A 150 2.07 10.83 -15.58
C LEU A 150 2.59 10.50 -16.99
N PRO A 151 3.58 9.60 -17.12
CA PRO A 151 3.86 8.93 -18.39
C PRO A 151 2.61 8.28 -18.97
N ILE A 152 2.53 8.19 -20.30
CA ILE A 152 1.38 7.56 -20.97
C ILE A 152 1.25 6.08 -20.56
N GLU A 153 2.38 5.42 -20.34
CA GLU A 153 2.43 4.02 -19.92
C GLU A 153 1.79 3.84 -18.53
N ASP A 154 2.10 4.73 -17.58
CA ASP A 154 1.51 4.68 -16.24
C ASP A 154 0.01 5.04 -16.28
N TYR A 155 -0.43 5.91 -17.20
CA TYR A 155 -1.86 6.18 -17.38
C TYR A 155 -2.62 5.00 -17.97
N GLU A 156 -2.10 4.36 -19.02
CA GLU A 156 -2.69 3.15 -19.60
C GLU A 156 -2.72 2.01 -18.57
N GLU A 157 -1.67 1.88 -17.78
CA GLU A 157 -1.59 0.95 -16.66
C GLU A 157 -2.65 1.24 -15.59
N MET A 158 -2.85 2.52 -15.24
CA MET A 158 -3.88 2.94 -14.28
C MET A 158 -5.28 2.49 -14.71
N ILE A 159 -5.59 2.65 -16.00
CA ILE A 159 -6.85 2.21 -16.59
C ILE A 159 -6.95 0.69 -16.57
N ALA A 160 -5.93 -0.02 -17.04
CA ALA A 160 -5.91 -1.47 -17.05
C ALA A 160 -6.05 -2.05 -15.63
N ASP A 161 -5.47 -1.39 -14.63
CA ASP A 161 -5.51 -1.79 -13.23
C ASP A 161 -6.93 -1.70 -12.65
N LEU A 162 -7.74 -0.70 -13.01
CA LEU A 162 -9.14 -0.62 -12.60
C LEU A 162 -9.94 -1.85 -13.03
N TYR A 163 -9.77 -2.28 -14.29
CA TYR A 163 -10.39 -3.50 -14.79
C TYR A 163 -9.86 -4.72 -14.05
N ARG A 164 -8.56 -4.81 -13.78
CA ARG A 164 -7.98 -5.92 -13.01
C ARG A 164 -8.53 -6.00 -11.59
N ILE A 165 -8.59 -4.87 -10.87
CA ILE A 165 -9.09 -4.81 -9.49
C ILE A 165 -10.54 -5.29 -9.42
N ARG A 166 -11.38 -4.86 -10.39
CA ARG A 166 -12.76 -5.36 -10.54
C ARG A 166 -12.79 -6.89 -10.58
N GLU A 167 -11.93 -7.50 -11.38
CA GLU A 167 -11.87 -8.96 -11.53
C GLU A 167 -11.45 -9.67 -10.26
N ASP A 168 -10.45 -9.13 -9.59
CA ASP A 168 -9.96 -9.67 -8.32
C ASP A 168 -11.08 -9.67 -7.26
N PHE A 169 -11.93 -8.64 -7.22
CA PHE A 169 -13.08 -8.58 -6.32
C PHE A 169 -14.19 -9.57 -6.68
N VAL A 170 -14.49 -9.76 -7.97
CA VAL A 170 -15.47 -10.76 -8.44
C VAL A 170 -15.02 -12.19 -8.08
N ARG A 171 -13.71 -12.45 -8.14
CA ARG A 171 -13.13 -13.76 -7.78
C ARG A 171 -13.20 -14.02 -6.27
N ASP A 172 -12.84 -13.04 -5.45
CA ASP A 172 -12.83 -13.20 -3.99
C ASP A 172 -14.22 -13.39 -3.39
N ASP A 173 -15.27 -12.74 -3.92
CA ASP A 173 -16.68 -12.94 -3.47
C ASP A 173 -17.13 -14.41 -3.64
N ARG A 174 -16.53 -15.13 -4.58
CA ARG A 174 -16.85 -16.54 -4.89
C ARG A 174 -15.97 -17.54 -4.13
N ASN A 175 -14.84 -17.10 -3.58
CA ASN A 175 -13.85 -17.92 -2.89
C ASN A 175 -13.61 -17.37 -1.46
N VAL A 176 -14.51 -17.72 -0.54
CA VAL A 176 -14.51 -17.30 0.88
C VAL A 176 -13.30 -17.83 1.70
N ALA A 177 -12.29 -18.41 1.06
CA ALA A 177 -11.13 -18.99 1.75
C ALA A 177 -9.78 -18.56 1.15
N LYS A 178 -9.07 -17.77 1.97
CA LYS A 178 -7.61 -17.54 2.07
C LYS A 178 -6.94 -16.65 1.00
N VAL A 179 -6.43 -15.53 1.52
CA VAL A 179 -5.12 -14.89 1.27
C VAL A 179 -4.34 -15.47 0.10
N ALA A 180 -4.15 -14.63 -0.93
CA ALA A 180 -3.24 -14.87 -2.05
C ALA A 180 -3.44 -16.23 -2.72
N ILE A 181 -4.53 -16.39 -3.50
CA ILE A 181 -4.48 -17.35 -4.60
C ILE A 181 -3.36 -16.85 -5.53
N SER A 182 -2.18 -17.48 -5.44
CA SER A 182 -1.10 -17.19 -6.37
C SER A 182 -1.64 -17.38 -7.79
N SER A 183 -1.36 -16.44 -8.68
CA SER A 183 -1.63 -16.55 -10.12
C SER A 183 -1.23 -17.94 -10.65
N ASN A 184 -0.15 -18.50 -10.10
CA ASN A 184 0.37 -19.84 -10.34
C ASN A 184 -0.67 -20.94 -10.11
N LYS A 185 -1.42 -20.90 -9.01
CA LYS A 185 -2.44 -21.92 -8.74
C LYS A 185 -3.56 -21.90 -9.79
N VAL A 186 -3.98 -20.71 -10.21
CA VAL A 186 -5.03 -20.55 -11.22
C VAL A 186 -4.55 -21.04 -12.58
N VAL A 187 -3.35 -20.65 -13.02
CA VAL A 187 -2.81 -21.09 -14.31
C VAL A 187 -2.56 -22.60 -14.31
N MET A 188 -2.04 -23.18 -13.23
CA MET A 188 -1.88 -24.64 -13.10
C MET A 188 -3.22 -25.38 -13.19
N GLU A 189 -4.27 -24.88 -12.53
CA GLU A 189 -5.61 -25.48 -12.61
C GLU A 189 -6.18 -25.37 -14.03
N LEU A 190 -6.03 -24.22 -14.68
CA LEU A 190 -6.43 -24.01 -16.07
C LEU A 190 -5.67 -24.91 -17.04
N GLN A 191 -4.35 -25.08 -16.86
CA GLN A 191 -3.53 -26.00 -17.65
C GLN A 191 -4.00 -27.46 -17.46
N GLU A 192 -4.30 -27.88 -16.24
CA GLU A 192 -4.84 -29.21 -15.96
C GLU A 192 -6.18 -29.43 -16.67
N GLN A 193 -7.09 -28.45 -16.61
CA GLN A 193 -8.37 -28.56 -17.30
C GLN A 193 -8.21 -28.51 -18.83
N LEU A 194 -7.31 -27.68 -19.35
CA LEU A 194 -7.03 -27.61 -20.79
C LEU A 194 -6.42 -28.92 -21.30
N LYS A 195 -5.58 -29.60 -20.50
CA LYS A 195 -5.05 -30.92 -20.84
C LYS A 195 -6.15 -31.97 -20.94
N LYS A 196 -7.10 -31.98 -19.99
CA LYS A 196 -8.30 -32.86 -20.06
C LYS A 196 -9.15 -32.55 -21.30
N LEU A 197 -9.37 -31.25 -21.55
CA LEU A 197 -10.14 -30.77 -22.69
C LEU A 197 -9.45 -31.13 -24.02
N THR A 198 -8.12 -31.03 -24.11
CA THR A 198 -7.33 -31.39 -25.28
C THR A 198 -7.56 -32.83 -25.72
N THR A 199 -7.53 -33.77 -24.77
CA THR A 199 -7.78 -35.19 -25.05
C THR A 199 -9.20 -35.41 -25.58
N ALA A 200 -10.20 -34.78 -24.97
CA ALA A 200 -11.58 -34.86 -25.41
C ALA A 200 -11.80 -34.21 -26.78
N ILE A 201 -11.20 -33.04 -27.03
CA ILE A 201 -11.26 -32.33 -28.31
C ILE A 201 -10.67 -33.17 -29.44
N LYS A 202 -9.52 -33.82 -29.25
CA LYS A 202 -8.93 -34.65 -30.31
C LYS A 202 -9.87 -35.79 -30.72
N GLN A 203 -10.56 -36.40 -29.74
CA GLN A 203 -11.59 -37.42 -30.00
C GLN A 203 -12.84 -36.83 -30.68
N ILE A 204 -13.30 -35.66 -30.25
CA ILE A 204 -14.44 -34.94 -30.85
C ILE A 204 -14.13 -34.53 -32.29
N ASN A 205 -12.92 -34.04 -32.57
CA ASN A 205 -12.51 -33.66 -33.91
C ASN A 205 -12.43 -34.88 -34.85
N ALA A 206 -12.02 -36.04 -34.34
CA ALA A 206 -12.01 -37.28 -35.12
C ALA A 206 -13.45 -37.78 -35.41
N ASN A 207 -14.36 -37.68 -34.44
CA ASN A 207 -15.75 -38.14 -34.55
C ASN A 207 -16.73 -37.09 -33.99
N PRO A 208 -17.02 -36.01 -34.73
CA PRO A 208 -17.86 -34.92 -34.23
C PRO A 208 -19.31 -35.37 -34.12
N HIS A 209 -20.00 -34.87 -33.10
CA HIS A 209 -21.45 -35.02 -33.02
C HIS A 209 -22.07 -34.21 -34.16
N THR A 210 -23.01 -34.82 -34.87
CA THR A 210 -23.73 -34.19 -35.99
C THR A 210 -25.22 -34.18 -35.70
N VAL A 211 -25.87 -33.08 -36.07
CA VAL A 211 -27.32 -32.97 -36.11
C VAL A 211 -27.75 -32.89 -37.57
N LEU A 212 -28.84 -33.55 -37.92
CA LEU A 212 -29.36 -33.50 -39.28
C LEU A 212 -30.08 -32.17 -39.50
N GLU A 213 -29.51 -31.31 -40.34
CA GLU A 213 -30.15 -30.06 -40.76
C GLU A 213 -30.84 -30.27 -42.11
N LEU A 214 -32.05 -29.72 -42.23
CA LEU A 214 -32.84 -29.80 -43.44
C LEU A 214 -32.41 -28.70 -44.42
N GLN A 215 -31.58 -29.05 -45.39
CA GLN A 215 -31.18 -28.13 -46.46
C GLN A 215 -32.04 -28.29 -47.70
N ILE A 216 -32.38 -27.16 -48.32
CA ILE A 216 -33.07 -27.13 -49.60
C ILE A 216 -32.01 -27.13 -50.70
N THR A 217 -31.85 -28.27 -51.36
CA THR A 217 -30.95 -28.42 -52.52
C THR A 217 -31.76 -28.44 -53.81
N LYS A 218 -31.16 -27.98 -54.91
CA LYS A 218 -31.78 -28.08 -56.24
C LYS A 218 -31.30 -29.35 -56.92
N LYS A 219 -32.19 -30.28 -57.24
CA LYS A 219 -31.85 -31.54 -57.94
C LYS A 219 -32.60 -31.66 -59.26
N LYS A 220 -31.98 -32.32 -60.25
CA LYS A 220 -32.66 -32.72 -61.48
C LYS A 220 -33.70 -33.81 -61.15
N PRO A 221 -34.85 -33.85 -61.86
CA PRO A 221 -35.77 -34.97 -61.78
C PRO A 221 -35.02 -36.25 -62.14
N GLN A 222 -35.02 -37.24 -61.25
CA GLN A 222 -34.54 -38.58 -61.57
C GLN A 222 -35.75 -39.41 -62.00
N SER A 223 -35.61 -40.19 -63.08
CA SER A 223 -36.70 -41.04 -63.58
C SER A 223 -37.05 -42.18 -62.63
N HIS A 224 -36.15 -42.55 -61.70
CA HIS A 224 -36.32 -43.65 -60.75
C HIS A 224 -35.72 -43.24 -59.39
N GLY A 225 -36.56 -43.05 -58.37
CA GLY A 225 -36.15 -42.65 -57.01
C GLY A 225 -37.32 -42.56 -56.02
N ARG A 226 -37.03 -42.43 -54.71
CA ARG A 226 -38.05 -42.25 -53.67
C ARG A 226 -38.86 -40.96 -53.92
N PHE A 227 -40.18 -41.07 -53.86
CA PHE A 227 -41.14 -39.98 -54.06
C PHE A 227 -40.93 -38.84 -53.04
N ASP A 228 -40.63 -37.62 -53.52
CA ASP A 228 -40.59 -36.39 -52.71
C ASP A 228 -41.76 -35.48 -53.10
N LEU A 229 -42.79 -35.49 -52.26
CA LEU A 229 -44.06 -34.79 -52.49
C LEU A 229 -43.86 -33.31 -52.87
N ARG A 230 -42.86 -32.63 -52.29
CA ARG A 230 -42.65 -31.19 -52.55
C ARG A 230 -41.97 -30.94 -53.89
N MET A 231 -41.05 -31.82 -54.26
CA MET A 231 -40.40 -31.79 -55.58
C MET A 231 -41.44 -32.04 -56.68
N GLU A 232 -42.36 -33.00 -56.48
CA GLU A 232 -43.46 -33.29 -57.41
C GLU A 232 -44.45 -32.13 -57.52
N ILE A 233 -44.82 -31.50 -56.40
CA ILE A 233 -45.65 -30.28 -56.42
C ILE A 233 -44.95 -29.16 -57.20
N GLU A 234 -43.65 -28.95 -57.01
CA GLU A 234 -42.92 -27.91 -57.75
C GLU A 234 -42.76 -28.24 -59.24
N GLN A 235 -42.59 -29.52 -59.59
CA GLN A 235 -42.61 -30.02 -60.97
C GLN A 235 -43.96 -29.78 -61.64
N TYR A 236 -45.05 -30.08 -60.94
CA TYR A 236 -46.40 -29.86 -61.43
C TYR A 236 -46.71 -28.37 -61.61
N MET A 237 -46.31 -27.54 -60.64
CA MET A 237 -46.53 -26.09 -60.70
C MET A 237 -45.63 -25.37 -61.71
N ASN A 238 -44.45 -25.92 -62.04
CA ASN A 238 -43.48 -25.29 -62.93
C ASN A 238 -42.82 -26.32 -63.88
N PRO A 239 -43.59 -26.91 -64.81
CA PRO A 239 -43.08 -27.94 -65.69
C PRO A 239 -41.96 -27.40 -66.61
N GLY A 240 -40.92 -28.20 -66.81
CA GLY A 240 -39.78 -27.88 -67.69
C GLY A 240 -38.58 -27.17 -67.02
N LYS A 241 -38.62 -26.89 -65.71
CA LYS A 241 -37.44 -26.38 -65.00
C LYS A 241 -36.34 -27.46 -64.94
N PRO A 242 -35.06 -27.09 -65.14
CA PRO A 242 -33.96 -28.05 -65.14
C PRO A 242 -33.67 -28.65 -63.76
N ASN A 243 -34.00 -27.93 -62.67
CA ASN A 243 -33.82 -28.41 -61.30
C ASN A 243 -35.00 -27.98 -60.40
N TYR A 244 -35.37 -28.83 -59.46
CA TYR A 244 -36.45 -28.61 -58.48
C TYR A 244 -35.91 -28.66 -57.05
N ARG A 245 -36.59 -27.99 -56.12
CA ARG A 245 -36.19 -27.93 -54.71
C ARG A 245 -36.51 -29.26 -54.05
N ASN A 246 -35.50 -29.87 -53.47
CA ASN A 246 -35.58 -31.09 -52.68
C ASN A 246 -35.07 -30.79 -51.26
N ARG A 247 -35.66 -31.42 -50.25
CA ARG A 247 -35.19 -31.34 -48.87
C ARG A 247 -34.28 -32.52 -48.59
N SER A 248 -32.98 -32.26 -48.47
CA SER A 248 -32.00 -33.25 -48.04
C SER A 248 -31.56 -32.97 -46.61
N LEU A 249 -31.62 -33.98 -45.74
CA LEU A 249 -30.99 -33.93 -44.44
C LEU A 249 -29.49 -34.11 -44.62
N ILE A 250 -28.72 -33.10 -44.23
CA ILE A 250 -27.25 -33.14 -44.28
C ILE A 250 -26.75 -33.12 -42.84
N PRO A 251 -25.80 -33.98 -42.47
CA PRO A 251 -25.18 -33.94 -41.15
C PRO A 251 -24.42 -32.63 -40.97
N MET A 252 -24.82 -31.84 -39.97
CA MET A 252 -24.18 -30.59 -39.62
C MET A 252 -23.39 -30.75 -38.33
N VAL A 253 -22.09 -30.43 -38.38
CA VAL A 253 -21.18 -30.47 -37.21
C VAL A 253 -21.27 -29.22 -36.33
N ALA A 254 -22.00 -28.18 -36.78
CA ALA A 254 -22.18 -26.91 -36.09
C ALA A 254 -23.21 -26.97 -34.94
N THR A 255 -23.06 -28.00 -34.11
CA THR A 255 -23.90 -28.25 -32.94
C THR A 255 -23.61 -27.24 -31.82
N TYR A 256 -24.54 -27.13 -30.89
CA TYR A 256 -24.40 -26.23 -29.74
C TYR A 256 -23.16 -26.58 -28.90
N GLU A 257 -22.87 -27.86 -28.71
CA GLU A 257 -21.74 -28.35 -27.92
C GLU A 257 -20.40 -27.96 -28.54
N ASN A 258 -20.25 -28.17 -29.85
CA ASN A 258 -19.02 -27.85 -30.58
C ASN A 258 -18.77 -26.34 -30.62
N LYS A 259 -19.83 -25.55 -30.85
CA LYS A 259 -19.76 -24.09 -30.77
C LYS A 259 -19.40 -23.62 -29.35
N LEU A 260 -19.94 -24.25 -28.31
CA LEU A 260 -19.64 -23.86 -26.94
C LEU A 260 -18.19 -24.17 -26.54
N ILE A 261 -17.65 -25.31 -26.98
CA ILE A 261 -16.23 -25.64 -26.78
C ILE A 261 -15.34 -24.62 -27.50
N LYS A 262 -15.66 -24.28 -28.76
CA LYS A 262 -14.95 -23.24 -29.52
C LYS A 262 -14.95 -21.90 -28.78
N GLN A 263 -16.13 -21.45 -28.37
CA GLN A 263 -16.32 -20.19 -27.66
C GLN A 263 -15.43 -20.11 -26.40
N LEU A 264 -15.31 -21.20 -25.66
CA LEU A 264 -14.49 -21.23 -24.45
C LEU A 264 -12.99 -21.26 -24.73
N LEU A 265 -12.55 -21.86 -25.83
CA LEU A 265 -11.16 -21.76 -26.25
C LEU A 265 -10.81 -20.34 -26.67
N GLU A 266 -11.71 -19.64 -27.39
CA GLU A 266 -11.53 -18.23 -27.72
C GLU A 266 -11.47 -17.34 -26.48
N ASP A 267 -12.34 -17.61 -25.48
CA ASP A 267 -12.30 -16.92 -24.19
C ASP A 267 -11.01 -17.16 -23.42
N LEU A 268 -10.53 -18.40 -23.43
CA LEU A 268 -9.30 -18.78 -22.78
C LEU A 268 -8.09 -18.11 -23.42
N ILE A 269 -8.05 -18.00 -24.76
CA ILE A 269 -7.00 -17.27 -25.49
C ILE A 269 -6.99 -15.81 -25.09
N ARG A 270 -8.15 -15.14 -25.05
CA ARG A 270 -8.24 -13.72 -24.66
C ARG A 270 -7.73 -13.52 -23.23
N TYR A 271 -8.17 -14.36 -22.31
CA TYR A 271 -7.72 -14.30 -20.91
C TYR A 271 -6.22 -14.54 -20.76
N SER A 272 -5.69 -15.61 -21.38
CA SER A 272 -4.27 -15.91 -21.36
C SER A 272 -3.43 -14.85 -22.06
N THR A 273 -3.98 -14.19 -23.08
CA THR A 273 -3.33 -13.04 -23.69
C THR A 273 -3.18 -11.96 -22.63
N ALA A 274 -4.28 -11.50 -22.02
CA ALA A 274 -4.30 -10.46 -20.99
C ALA A 274 -3.40 -10.72 -19.75
N MET A 275 -3.01 -11.97 -19.48
CA MET A 275 -2.14 -12.38 -18.37
C MET A 275 -0.75 -12.85 -18.81
N GLY A 276 -0.47 -12.86 -20.12
CA GLY A 276 0.80 -13.35 -20.69
C GLY A 276 1.97 -12.41 -20.44
N SER A 277 3.17 -12.85 -20.82
CA SER A 277 4.44 -12.13 -20.58
C SER A 277 4.50 -10.74 -21.22
N ASN A 278 3.86 -10.57 -22.36
CA ASN A 278 3.96 -9.34 -23.17
C ASN A 278 2.94 -8.26 -22.84
N GLU A 279 1.98 -8.53 -21.95
CA GLU A 279 0.89 -7.59 -21.66
C GLU A 279 1.25 -6.52 -20.63
N ILE A 280 0.50 -5.42 -20.69
CA ILE A 280 0.66 -4.24 -19.83
C ILE A 280 0.51 -4.61 -18.35
N THR A 281 -0.43 -5.51 -18.02
CA THR A 281 -0.74 -5.98 -16.67
C THR A 281 0.43 -6.73 -16.01
N THR A 282 1.05 -7.66 -16.74
CA THR A 282 2.23 -8.41 -16.27
C THR A 282 3.45 -7.50 -16.18
N LYS A 283 3.67 -6.67 -17.21
CA LYS A 283 4.76 -5.68 -17.21
C LYS A 283 4.65 -4.70 -16.04
N SER A 284 3.43 -4.28 -15.70
CA SER A 284 3.10 -3.46 -14.53
C SER A 284 3.49 -4.12 -13.21
N LEU A 285 3.09 -5.38 -13.00
CA LEU A 285 3.44 -6.13 -11.79
C LEU A 285 4.96 -6.29 -11.66
N LEU A 286 5.63 -6.67 -12.75
CA LEU A 286 7.08 -6.79 -12.78
C LEU A 286 7.78 -5.45 -12.51
N ARG A 287 7.26 -4.35 -13.07
CA ARG A 287 7.77 -3.00 -12.84
C ARG A 287 7.59 -2.56 -11.39
N ASN A 288 6.43 -2.85 -10.78
CA ASN A 288 6.17 -2.61 -9.36
C ASN A 288 7.18 -3.32 -8.46
N VAL A 289 7.34 -4.63 -8.65
CA VAL A 289 8.29 -5.43 -7.85
C VAL A 289 9.72 -4.97 -8.07
N LYS A 290 10.09 -4.62 -9.31
CA LYS A 290 11.41 -4.06 -9.63
C LYS A 290 11.64 -2.72 -8.92
N ASN A 291 10.66 -1.82 -8.95
CA ASN A 291 10.74 -0.51 -8.30
C ASN A 291 10.79 -0.65 -6.77
N GLU A 292 10.01 -1.57 -6.19
CA GLU A 292 10.07 -1.87 -4.76
C GLU A 292 11.45 -2.44 -4.39
N ARG A 293 11.97 -3.41 -5.15
CA ARG A 293 13.30 -4.00 -4.96
C ARG A 293 14.41 -2.94 -5.01
N GLU A 294 14.36 -2.08 -6.02
CA GLU A 294 15.29 -0.97 -6.19
C GLU A 294 15.22 0.02 -5.02
N MET A 295 14.01 0.34 -4.55
CA MET A 295 13.81 1.20 -3.38
C MET A 295 14.40 0.57 -2.11
N TYR A 296 14.15 -0.72 -1.85
CA TYR A 296 14.77 -1.40 -0.70
C TYR A 296 16.30 -1.43 -0.81
N PHE A 297 16.84 -1.61 -2.01
CA PHE A 297 18.29 -1.57 -2.24
C PHE A 297 18.85 -0.17 -1.97
N ARG A 298 18.21 0.88 -2.50
CA ARG A 298 18.60 2.27 -2.23
C ARG A 298 18.52 2.60 -0.75
N LYS A 299 17.52 2.11 -0.02
CA LYS A 299 17.36 2.34 1.44
C LYS A 299 18.16 1.36 2.31
N SER A 300 18.85 0.38 1.71
CA SER A 300 19.70 -0.56 2.44
C SER A 300 20.98 0.10 2.97
N ASP A 301 21.63 -0.60 3.91
CA ASP A 301 22.91 -0.18 4.48
C ASP A 301 23.99 -0.07 3.39
N LEU A 302 24.91 0.88 3.52
CA LEU A 302 25.98 1.07 2.54
C LEU A 302 26.88 -0.16 2.38
N GLU A 303 27.04 -0.97 3.42
CA GLU A 303 27.80 -2.22 3.29
C GLU A 303 27.09 -3.19 2.33
N ILE A 304 25.76 -3.29 2.39
CA ILE A 304 24.98 -4.10 1.44
C ILE A 304 25.14 -3.56 0.02
N GLN A 305 25.01 -2.24 -0.15
CA GLN A 305 25.20 -1.60 -1.45
C GLN A 305 26.60 -1.82 -2.00
N ARG A 306 27.64 -1.77 -1.16
CA ARG A 306 29.03 -2.02 -1.53
C ARG A 306 29.30 -3.49 -1.86
N LEU A 307 28.77 -4.42 -1.06
CA LEU A 307 28.96 -5.86 -1.25
C LEU A 307 28.28 -6.37 -2.51
N LEU A 308 27.09 -5.85 -2.82
CA LEU A 308 26.34 -6.19 -4.04
C LEU A 308 26.81 -5.37 -5.25
N GLY A 309 27.18 -4.10 -5.07
CA GLY A 309 27.51 -3.14 -6.13
C GLY A 309 26.30 -2.66 -6.96
N SER A 310 25.32 -3.54 -7.19
CA SER A 310 24.04 -3.23 -7.84
C SER A 310 22.97 -4.22 -7.38
N VAL A 311 21.69 -3.82 -7.44
CA VAL A 311 20.58 -4.70 -7.04
C VAL A 311 20.51 -5.99 -7.87
N ASP A 312 20.94 -5.95 -9.14
CA ASP A 312 20.87 -7.09 -10.05
C ASP A 312 21.84 -8.22 -9.67
N LYS A 313 22.90 -7.92 -8.90
CA LYS A 313 23.83 -8.94 -8.39
C LYS A 313 23.19 -9.89 -7.37
N ILE A 314 22.01 -9.57 -6.84
CA ILE A 314 21.22 -10.49 -6.03
C ILE A 314 20.75 -11.72 -6.83
N GLU A 315 20.59 -11.58 -8.16
CA GLU A 315 20.12 -12.65 -9.05
C GLU A 315 21.23 -13.72 -9.26
N ASP A 316 22.50 -13.37 -9.03
CA ASP A 316 23.60 -14.33 -9.02
C ASP A 316 23.65 -15.10 -7.69
N ILE A 317 23.17 -16.34 -7.73
CA ILE A 317 23.11 -17.28 -6.60
C ILE A 317 24.46 -17.41 -5.88
N ASN A 318 25.59 -17.35 -6.59
CA ASN A 318 26.92 -17.50 -5.99
C ASN A 318 27.31 -16.23 -5.21
N THR A 319 27.04 -15.06 -5.80
CA THR A 319 27.25 -13.77 -5.13
C THR A 319 26.35 -13.65 -3.90
N TYR A 320 25.06 -13.97 -4.02
CA TYR A 320 24.12 -13.99 -2.90
C TYR A 320 24.61 -14.94 -1.79
N ASN A 321 24.89 -16.20 -2.11
CA ASN A 321 25.29 -17.19 -1.11
C ASN A 321 26.59 -16.78 -0.39
N ARG A 322 27.58 -16.23 -1.11
CA ARG A 322 28.82 -15.73 -0.50
C ARG A 322 28.56 -14.60 0.49
N ILE A 323 27.78 -13.59 0.10
CA ILE A 323 27.45 -12.45 0.96
C ILE A 323 26.59 -12.90 2.14
N HIS A 324 25.57 -13.72 1.88
CA HIS A 324 24.71 -14.29 2.90
C HIS A 324 25.51 -15.08 3.94
N SER A 325 26.47 -15.90 3.51
CA SER A 325 27.32 -16.70 4.40
C SER A 325 28.19 -15.80 5.29
N LYS A 326 28.78 -14.75 4.72
CA LYS A 326 29.54 -13.75 5.49
C LYS A 326 28.65 -13.08 6.55
N LEU A 327 27.49 -12.55 6.16
CA LEU A 327 26.58 -11.85 7.09
C LEU A 327 25.98 -12.80 8.14
N THR A 328 25.74 -14.07 7.77
CA THR A 328 25.30 -15.11 8.71
C THR A 328 26.38 -15.39 9.75
N GLN A 329 27.65 -15.46 9.35
CA GLN A 329 28.78 -15.63 10.27
C GLN A 329 28.90 -14.43 11.23
N ASP A 330 28.76 -13.21 10.70
CA ASP A 330 28.77 -11.99 11.51
C ASP A 330 27.63 -12.00 12.54
N MET A 331 26.42 -12.43 12.13
CA MET A 331 25.27 -12.58 13.03
C MET A 331 25.48 -13.70 14.07
N GLN A 332 26.07 -14.83 13.68
CA GLN A 332 26.22 -16.01 14.53
C GLN A 332 27.02 -15.69 15.79
N ARG A 333 28.07 -14.86 15.68
CA ARG A 333 28.88 -14.41 16.83
C ARG A 333 28.01 -13.79 17.94
N TYR A 334 26.99 -13.02 17.58
CA TYR A 334 26.09 -12.38 18.55
C TYR A 334 25.04 -13.34 19.11
N LEU A 335 24.56 -14.30 18.30
CA LEU A 335 23.68 -15.36 18.76
C LEU A 335 24.39 -16.28 19.76
N ASP A 336 25.67 -16.54 19.54
CA ASP A 336 26.52 -17.31 20.44
C ASP A 336 26.73 -16.57 21.77
N GLU A 337 26.96 -15.25 21.74
CA GLU A 337 27.04 -14.42 22.94
C GLU A 337 25.73 -14.45 23.74
N GLU A 338 24.58 -14.23 23.09
CA GLU A 338 23.28 -14.29 23.77
C GLU A 338 23.06 -15.67 24.40
N SER A 339 23.33 -16.74 23.65
CA SER A 339 23.18 -18.12 24.11
C SER A 339 24.09 -18.40 25.30
N SER A 340 25.33 -17.90 25.26
CA SER A 340 26.30 -18.02 26.36
C SER A 340 25.80 -17.32 27.62
N ILE A 341 25.26 -16.10 27.50
CA ILE A 341 24.69 -15.38 28.65
C ILE A 341 23.51 -16.18 29.23
N ARG A 342 22.58 -16.64 28.38
CA ARG A 342 21.40 -17.39 28.85
C ARG A 342 21.77 -18.69 29.54
N GLU A 343 22.70 -19.48 29.00
CA GLU A 343 23.14 -20.73 29.63
C GLU A 343 23.94 -20.47 30.92
N ASN A 344 24.75 -19.41 30.98
CA ASN A 344 25.41 -18.99 32.22
C ASN A 344 24.37 -18.64 33.30
N ILE A 345 23.36 -17.83 32.98
CA ILE A 345 22.27 -17.51 33.92
C ILE A 345 21.53 -18.77 34.36
N LYS A 346 21.19 -19.67 33.43
CA LYS A 346 20.53 -20.94 33.76
C LYS A 346 21.34 -21.78 34.73
N SER A 347 22.67 -21.83 34.57
CA SER A 347 23.56 -22.60 35.44
C SER A 347 23.72 -21.98 36.83
N THR A 348 23.62 -20.65 36.94
CA THR A 348 23.82 -19.89 38.18
C THR A 348 22.50 -19.49 38.86
N ALA A 349 21.36 -19.76 38.22
CA ALA A 349 20.02 -19.46 38.72
C ALA A 349 19.70 -20.28 39.96
N ASN A 350 19.20 -19.60 40.99
CA ASN A 350 18.72 -20.22 42.21
C ASN A 350 17.20 -20.41 42.15
N PHE A 351 16.76 -21.67 42.16
CA PHE A 351 15.36 -22.10 42.12
C PHE A 351 14.81 -22.51 43.50
N THR A 352 15.60 -22.44 44.57
CA THR A 352 15.17 -22.88 45.91
C THR A 352 14.03 -22.03 46.46
N ALA A 353 12.93 -22.66 46.86
CA ALA A 353 11.78 -21.93 47.43
C ALA A 353 12.05 -21.33 48.83
N ASN A 354 12.98 -21.92 49.59
CA ASN A 354 13.27 -21.52 50.96
C ASN A 354 14.57 -20.72 51.07
N PRO A 355 14.56 -19.60 51.81
CA PRO A 355 15.76 -18.82 52.08
C PRO A 355 16.68 -19.60 53.01
N ASN A 356 17.85 -19.99 52.52
CA ASN A 356 18.98 -20.12 53.44
C ASN A 356 19.32 -18.71 53.91
N ARG A 357 19.50 -18.49 55.22
CA ARG A 357 20.00 -17.20 55.73
C ARG A 357 21.29 -16.86 54.99
N VAL A 358 21.21 -15.88 54.11
CA VAL A 358 22.39 -15.33 53.45
C VAL A 358 23.10 -14.51 54.52
N LEU A 359 24.34 -14.89 54.84
CA LEU A 359 25.20 -14.15 55.76
C LEU A 359 25.26 -12.68 55.30
N ASP A 360 25.24 -11.74 56.26
CA ASP A 360 25.25 -10.29 56.02
C ASP A 360 24.01 -9.74 55.28
N THR A 361 22.83 -10.25 55.61
CA THR A 361 21.55 -9.68 55.14
C THR A 361 20.59 -9.37 56.29
N GLN A 362 19.69 -8.40 56.07
CA GLN A 362 18.69 -8.02 57.06
C GLN A 362 17.28 -8.13 56.50
N TYR A 363 16.35 -8.64 57.30
CA TYR A 363 14.95 -8.79 56.91
C TYR A 363 14.20 -7.47 57.07
N ILE A 364 13.47 -7.09 56.02
CA ILE A 364 12.62 -5.90 56.01
C ILE A 364 11.21 -6.20 55.49
N GLU A 365 10.26 -5.43 55.99
CA GLU A 365 8.89 -5.33 55.47
C GLU A 365 8.67 -3.90 54.96
N LEU A 366 8.61 -3.69 53.64
CA LEU A 366 8.50 -2.40 52.99
C LEU A 366 7.07 -2.17 52.47
N THR A 367 6.44 -1.06 52.86
CA THR A 367 5.14 -0.63 52.34
C THR A 367 5.29 0.60 51.45
N LEU A 368 4.91 0.45 50.18
CA LEU A 368 4.86 1.53 49.20
C LEU A 368 3.41 1.92 48.94
N GLU A 369 3.17 3.21 48.77
CA GLU A 369 1.91 3.78 48.31
C GLU A 369 2.11 4.38 46.92
N MET A 370 1.31 3.92 45.96
CA MET A 370 1.35 4.33 44.57
C MET A 370 0.04 5.02 44.20
N ASN A 371 0.10 6.34 44.10
CA ASN A 371 -1.00 7.25 43.78
C ASN A 371 -0.88 7.69 42.31
N GLY A 372 -1.11 6.78 41.36
CA GLY A 372 -1.04 7.09 39.92
C GLY A 372 -0.73 5.89 39.03
N ILE A 373 -0.65 6.14 37.71
CA ILE A 373 -0.18 5.19 36.69
C ILE A 373 1.35 5.26 36.66
N PHE A 374 2.03 4.16 36.28
CA PHE A 374 3.43 4.24 35.85
C PHE A 374 3.55 5.23 34.68
N THR A 375 4.02 6.44 34.96
CA THR A 375 4.41 7.44 33.95
C THR A 375 5.78 7.08 33.39
N ASN A 376 6.17 7.68 32.26
CA ASN A 376 7.50 7.55 31.63
C ASN A 376 8.68 7.91 32.58
N SER A 377 8.37 8.57 33.71
CA SER A 377 9.29 9.00 34.74
C SER A 377 9.67 7.85 35.72
N ASN A 378 8.86 6.79 35.79
CA ASN A 378 9.20 5.57 36.51
C ASN A 378 10.13 4.72 35.64
N HIS A 379 11.25 4.24 36.18
CA HIS A 379 12.26 3.52 35.44
C HIS A 379 12.41 2.12 36.02
N TYR A 380 11.70 1.17 35.43
CA TYR A 380 11.87 -0.24 35.72
C TYR A 380 12.79 -0.87 34.69
N TYR A 381 13.82 -1.56 35.15
CA TYR A 381 14.78 -2.31 34.35
C TYR A 381 14.86 -3.73 34.89
N HIS A 382 14.82 -4.74 34.02
CA HIS A 382 15.03 -6.13 34.41
C HIS A 382 15.71 -6.87 33.27
N HIS A 383 16.86 -7.49 33.53
CA HIS A 383 17.63 -8.20 32.51
C HIS A 383 18.54 -9.31 33.01
N GLN A 384 19.00 -10.07 32.03
CA GLN A 384 20.11 -11.01 32.10
C GLN A 384 21.35 -10.38 31.50
N SER A 385 22.50 -10.59 32.12
CA SER A 385 23.81 -10.17 31.61
C SER A 385 24.88 -11.17 32.03
N ILE A 386 26.11 -10.98 31.55
CA ILE A 386 27.26 -11.77 32.03
C ILE A 386 27.49 -11.62 33.55
N GLN A 387 26.95 -10.57 34.18
CA GLN A 387 27.06 -10.31 35.62
C GLN A 387 25.93 -10.96 36.45
N GLY A 388 25.01 -11.69 35.83
CA GLY A 388 23.85 -12.28 36.51
C GLY A 388 22.53 -11.62 36.11
N MET A 389 21.49 -11.90 36.90
CA MET A 389 20.19 -11.23 36.78
C MET A 389 20.15 -9.95 37.61
N ARG A 390 19.59 -8.90 37.03
CA ARG A 390 19.37 -7.64 37.72
C ARG A 390 18.00 -7.10 37.43
N ALA A 391 17.34 -6.64 38.47
CA ALA A 391 16.15 -5.83 38.36
C ALA A 391 16.28 -4.56 39.21
N GLN A 392 15.76 -3.45 38.72
CA GLN A 392 15.85 -2.16 39.35
C GLN A 392 14.57 -1.36 39.07
N LEU A 393 13.96 -0.84 40.12
CA LEU A 393 12.91 0.17 40.04
C LEU A 393 13.48 1.48 40.57
N LYS A 394 13.67 2.45 39.69
CA LYS A 394 14.14 3.81 40.00
C LYS A 394 13.03 4.81 39.70
N TYR A 395 12.87 5.80 40.55
CA TYR A 395 11.79 6.79 40.45
C TYR A 395 12.32 8.17 40.08
N ASP A 396 11.60 8.92 39.24
CA ASP A 396 11.94 10.30 38.94
C ASP A 396 11.53 11.21 40.10
N ARG A 397 12.52 11.96 40.57
CA ARG A 397 12.54 12.85 41.71
C ARG A 397 11.53 14.02 41.64
N ARG A 398 10.84 14.22 40.52
CA ARG A 398 9.93 15.36 40.27
C ARG A 398 8.44 15.05 40.43
N GLU A 399 8.04 13.78 40.55
CA GLU A 399 6.63 13.39 40.67
C GLU A 399 6.30 12.91 42.11
N GLN A 400 5.03 13.04 42.56
CA GLN A 400 4.60 12.69 43.94
C GLN A 400 3.85 11.35 44.04
N GLN A 401 3.91 10.52 43.00
CA GLN A 401 3.02 9.39 42.82
C GLN A 401 3.47 8.11 43.55
N LEU A 402 4.76 7.88 43.77
CA LEU A 402 5.25 6.72 44.54
C LEU A 402 5.92 7.19 45.84
N LYS A 403 5.38 6.77 46.98
CA LYS A 403 5.89 7.14 48.31
C LYS A 403 6.14 5.91 49.14
N ILE A 404 7.18 5.95 49.98
CA ILE A 404 7.37 4.93 51.01
C ILE A 404 6.45 5.31 52.17
N ARG A 405 5.46 4.46 52.46
CA ARG A 405 4.53 4.70 53.56
C ARG A 405 5.17 4.37 54.90
N ASN A 406 5.87 3.25 54.97
CA ASN A 406 6.69 2.82 56.10
C ASN A 406 7.57 1.63 55.68
N TYR A 407 8.56 1.31 56.51
CA TYR A 407 9.19 0.00 56.48
C TYR A 407 9.51 -0.46 57.91
N ALA A 408 9.53 -1.77 58.14
CA ALA A 408 9.88 -2.34 59.44
C ALA A 408 11.11 -3.24 59.30
N ILE A 409 11.99 -3.16 60.28
CA ILE A 409 13.19 -4.00 60.38
C ILE A 409 12.96 -5.02 61.49
N GLU A 410 13.27 -6.28 61.21
CA GLU A 410 13.27 -7.32 62.24
C GLU A 410 14.60 -7.29 63.01
N THR A 411 14.52 -7.06 64.32
CA THR A 411 15.68 -7.08 65.22
C THR A 411 15.49 -8.15 66.30
N PRO A 412 16.57 -8.59 66.98
CA PRO A 412 16.45 -9.51 68.13
C PRO A 412 15.51 -9.03 69.24
N PHE A 413 15.23 -7.71 69.30
CA PHE A 413 14.39 -7.06 70.31
C PHE A 413 12.98 -6.76 69.81
N GLY A 414 12.60 -7.24 68.63
CA GLY A 414 11.28 -7.05 68.02
C GLY A 414 11.32 -6.24 66.73
N ARG A 415 10.13 -5.89 66.24
CA ARG A 415 9.94 -5.13 65.01
C ARG A 415 10.07 -3.64 65.30
N ILE A 416 10.99 -2.98 64.62
CA ILE A 416 11.17 -1.52 64.73
C ILE A 416 10.60 -0.89 63.46
N PRO A 417 9.40 -0.27 63.52
CA PRO A 417 8.85 0.46 62.39
C PRO A 417 9.62 1.78 62.22
N GLN A 418 10.04 2.04 60.99
CA GLN A 418 10.57 3.33 60.56
C GLN A 418 9.45 4.04 59.79
N ILE A 419 9.12 5.26 60.18
CA ILE A 419 8.19 6.13 59.47
C ILE A 419 9.04 7.14 58.71
N PRO A 420 9.33 6.91 57.42
CA PRO A 420 10.14 7.83 56.67
C PRO A 420 9.27 9.02 56.25
N ASN A 421 9.72 10.24 56.57
CA ASN A 421 9.12 11.46 56.05
C ASN A 421 9.75 11.76 54.68
N SER A 422 9.44 10.95 53.66
CA SER A 422 10.36 10.81 52.50
C SER A 422 9.73 10.46 51.16
N HIS A 423 10.55 10.57 50.11
CA HIS A 423 10.25 10.08 48.77
C HIS A 423 10.88 8.70 48.53
N PHE A 424 10.36 7.97 47.55
CA PHE A 424 10.94 6.70 47.12
C PHE A 424 12.17 6.96 46.24
N GLY A 425 13.32 6.32 46.57
CA GLY A 425 14.55 6.43 45.79
C GLY A 425 14.68 5.31 44.76
N THR A 426 15.08 4.11 45.19
CA THR A 426 15.34 2.98 44.29
C THR A 426 15.17 1.62 44.99
N ILE A 427 14.56 0.65 44.32
CA ILE A 427 14.65 -0.78 44.68
C ILE A 427 15.58 -1.46 43.67
N GLN A 428 16.55 -2.24 44.16
CA GLN A 428 17.43 -3.08 43.36
C GLN A 428 17.29 -4.53 43.80
N LEU A 429 17.44 -5.45 42.84
CA LEU A 429 17.48 -6.88 43.05
C LEU A 429 18.57 -7.46 42.14
N GLY A 430 19.78 -7.58 42.70
CA GLY A 430 20.95 -8.12 42.01
C GLY A 430 21.24 -9.59 42.36
N SER A 431 20.19 -10.40 42.53
CA SER A 431 20.33 -11.81 42.91
C SER A 431 19.89 -12.75 41.80
N ASN A 432 20.48 -13.95 41.80
CA ASN A 432 20.10 -15.00 40.87
C ASN A 432 18.85 -15.80 41.32
N HIS A 433 18.10 -15.32 42.31
CA HIS A 433 16.93 -16.01 42.84
C HIS A 433 15.69 -15.77 41.97
N VAL A 434 15.37 -16.74 41.12
CA VAL A 434 14.38 -16.60 40.02
C VAL A 434 13.00 -16.21 40.53
N GLN A 435 12.57 -16.77 41.67
CA GLN A 435 11.24 -16.46 42.21
C GLN A 435 11.13 -15.00 42.66
N SER A 436 12.21 -14.42 43.20
CA SER A 436 12.22 -12.99 43.55
C SER A 436 12.20 -12.11 42.31
N GLN A 437 12.90 -12.52 41.25
CA GLN A 437 12.87 -11.85 39.96
C GLN A 437 11.43 -11.86 39.39
N ILE A 438 10.73 -13.00 39.42
CA ILE A 438 9.33 -13.09 38.96
C ILE A 438 8.41 -12.19 39.79
N ARG A 439 8.54 -12.19 41.13
CA ARG A 439 7.73 -11.33 42.00
C ARG A 439 7.91 -9.87 41.62
N LEU A 440 9.15 -9.41 41.47
CA LEU A 440 9.45 -8.04 41.13
C LEU A 440 8.98 -7.68 39.71
N TYR A 441 9.14 -8.59 38.75
CA TYR A 441 8.64 -8.44 37.37
C TYR A 441 7.13 -8.26 37.32
N LYS A 442 6.36 -9.18 37.92
CA LYS A 442 4.90 -9.08 37.96
C LYS A 442 4.41 -7.85 38.74
N ALA A 443 5.18 -7.39 39.72
CA ALA A 443 4.83 -6.23 40.55
C ALA A 443 5.05 -4.88 39.85
N PHE A 444 6.05 -4.77 38.97
CA PHE A 444 6.53 -3.46 38.52
C PHE A 444 6.81 -3.35 37.01
N CYS A 445 6.76 -4.44 36.24
CA CYS A 445 6.90 -4.37 34.79
C CYS A 445 5.72 -3.59 34.17
N GLU A 446 6.03 -2.68 33.24
CA GLU A 446 5.08 -1.74 32.64
C GLU A 446 3.87 -2.44 32.01
N GLU A 447 4.07 -3.51 31.25
CA GLU A 447 2.98 -4.27 30.61
C GLU A 447 2.04 -4.92 31.63
N ALA A 448 2.58 -5.42 32.75
CA ALA A 448 1.80 -5.96 33.86
C ALA A 448 1.01 -4.86 34.60
N GLN A 449 1.50 -3.62 34.59
CA GLN A 449 0.83 -2.46 35.20
C GLN A 449 -0.23 -1.83 34.29
N ILE A 450 -0.06 -1.81 32.97
CA ILE A 450 -1.06 -1.26 32.04
C ILE A 450 -2.40 -2.01 32.14
N GLN A 451 -2.37 -3.32 32.45
CA GLN A 451 -3.57 -4.16 32.61
C GLN A 451 -4.42 -3.87 33.85
N SER A 452 -3.98 -2.95 34.70
CA SER A 452 -4.49 -2.83 36.05
C SER A 452 -5.15 -1.46 36.24
N GLU A 453 -6.46 -1.46 36.54
CA GLU A 453 -7.33 -0.27 36.55
C GLU A 453 -6.73 0.90 37.34
N HIS A 454 -6.93 2.14 36.86
CA HIS A 454 -6.31 3.41 37.28
C HIS A 454 -6.63 3.84 38.73
N ARG A 455 -6.27 3.01 39.71
CA ARG A 455 -6.59 3.20 41.12
C ARG A 455 -5.31 3.22 41.97
N PRO A 456 -5.27 4.04 43.03
CA PRO A 456 -4.21 4.01 44.02
C PRO A 456 -3.94 2.60 44.55
N ARG A 457 -2.67 2.29 44.85
CA ARG A 457 -2.26 0.97 45.33
C ARG A 457 -1.37 1.02 46.54
N THR A 458 -1.52 0.01 47.38
CA THR A 458 -0.55 -0.31 48.41
C THR A 458 0.23 -1.54 47.98
N ILE A 459 1.55 -1.43 47.88
CA ILE A 459 2.45 -2.52 47.53
C ILE A 459 3.27 -2.85 48.76
N TYR A 460 3.25 -4.11 49.17
CA TYR A 460 3.91 -4.56 50.37
C TYR A 460 4.92 -5.66 50.03
N ILE A 461 6.19 -5.39 50.29
CA ILE A 461 7.33 -6.22 49.91
C ILE A 461 8.00 -6.74 51.17
N ARG A 462 8.15 -8.06 51.28
CA ARG A 462 8.90 -8.70 52.36
C ARG A 462 10.14 -9.37 51.79
N GLY A 463 11.29 -9.21 52.45
CA GLY A 463 12.52 -9.82 51.95
C GLY A 463 13.78 -9.48 52.74
N PHE A 464 14.90 -10.01 52.28
CA PHE A 464 16.24 -9.78 52.79
C PHE A 464 16.98 -8.79 51.90
N VAL A 465 17.57 -7.78 52.51
CA VAL A 465 18.35 -6.72 51.86
C VAL A 465 19.79 -6.73 52.33
N ARG A 466 20.72 -6.28 51.48
CA ARG A 466 22.13 -6.06 51.86
C ARG A 466 22.25 -4.79 52.70
N PRO A 467 22.86 -4.84 53.91
CA PRO A 467 23.27 -3.65 54.62
C PRO A 467 24.25 -2.84 53.78
N GLN A 468 24.10 -1.53 53.83
CA GLN A 468 24.94 -0.57 53.14
C GLN A 468 25.81 0.18 54.17
N PRO A 469 26.89 0.89 53.76
CA PRO A 469 27.82 1.52 54.70
C PRO A 469 27.18 2.48 55.72
N ASN A 470 26.01 3.04 55.41
CA ASN A 470 25.30 4.02 56.23
C ASN A 470 23.98 3.50 56.86
N GLY A 471 23.71 2.19 56.80
CA GLY A 471 22.45 1.59 57.24
C GLY A 471 21.90 0.57 56.24
N ILE A 472 20.73 0.00 56.51
CA ILE A 472 20.06 -0.94 55.58
C ILE A 472 19.60 -0.23 54.30
N ASP A 473 19.35 1.07 54.43
CA ASP A 473 19.01 2.05 53.43
C ASP A 473 20.25 2.91 53.14
N ALA A 474 20.97 2.57 52.06
CA ALA A 474 22.05 3.44 51.58
C ALA A 474 21.43 4.79 51.19
N VAL A 475 21.80 5.81 51.95
CA VAL A 475 21.65 7.22 51.63
C VAL A 475 20.23 7.77 51.84
N ALA A 476 19.90 8.11 53.09
CA ALA A 476 19.04 9.26 53.34
C ALA A 476 19.77 10.53 52.83
N THR A 477 19.86 10.73 51.50
CA THR A 477 20.54 11.90 50.94
C THR A 477 19.67 13.11 51.27
N PRO A 478 20.13 14.08 52.09
CA PRO A 478 19.33 15.24 52.41
C PRO A 478 19.08 16.02 51.13
N ARG A 479 17.80 16.26 50.78
CA ARG A 479 17.44 17.17 49.70
C ARG A 479 17.42 18.61 50.21
N LEU A 480 17.49 19.55 49.25
CA LEU A 480 17.26 20.98 49.49
C LEU A 480 15.84 21.28 50.03
N ASP A 481 14.91 20.32 49.94
CA ASP A 481 13.51 20.42 50.38
C ASP A 481 13.18 19.59 51.65
N ASN A 482 14.19 19.13 52.40
CA ASN A 482 14.06 18.32 53.64
C ASN A 482 13.51 16.88 53.48
N TYR A 483 13.44 16.32 52.27
CA TYR A 483 13.08 14.90 52.06
C TYR A 483 14.32 14.01 51.84
N TYR A 484 14.17 12.69 52.07
CA TYR A 484 15.22 11.67 51.88
C TYR A 484 14.88 10.69 50.74
N ASP A 485 15.88 10.22 49.99
CA ASP A 485 15.76 9.24 48.89
C ASP A 485 16.22 7.85 49.34
N TYR A 486 15.32 6.90 49.64
CA TYR A 486 15.74 5.57 50.14
C TYR A 486 16.11 4.60 49.01
N THR A 487 17.23 3.88 49.17
CA THR A 487 17.64 2.77 48.27
C THR A 487 17.67 1.43 49.00
N PHE A 488 16.95 0.44 48.48
CA PHE A 488 16.92 -0.93 49.01
C PHE A 488 17.53 -1.92 48.01
N ASP A 489 18.61 -2.60 48.38
CA ASP A 489 19.22 -3.68 47.59
C ASP A 489 18.79 -5.05 48.11
N PHE A 490 17.72 -5.59 47.54
CA PHE A 490 17.21 -6.92 47.88
C PHE A 490 18.15 -8.00 47.37
N VAL A 491 18.50 -8.92 48.26
CA VAL A 491 19.09 -10.21 47.90
C VAL A 491 17.98 -11.21 47.61
N GLN A 492 16.89 -11.18 48.37
CA GLN A 492 15.78 -12.10 48.21
C GLN A 492 14.46 -11.47 48.65
N ILE A 493 13.42 -11.70 47.87
CA ILE A 493 12.03 -11.28 48.13
C ILE A 493 11.21 -12.53 48.42
N SER A 494 10.67 -12.61 49.64
CA SER A 494 9.83 -13.71 50.11
C SER A 494 8.39 -13.58 49.62
N SER A 495 7.82 -12.37 49.63
CA SER A 495 6.47 -12.11 49.11
C SER A 495 6.31 -10.66 48.66
N ILE A 496 5.43 -10.45 47.68
CA ILE A 496 4.92 -9.13 47.31
C ILE A 496 3.40 -9.21 47.29
N HIS A 497 2.75 -8.29 48.00
CA HIS A 497 1.30 -8.14 48.00
C HIS A 497 0.93 -6.81 47.34
N VAL A 498 0.04 -6.84 46.36
CA VAL A 498 -0.49 -5.65 45.69
C VAL A 498 -1.96 -5.54 46.06
N ASN A 499 -2.33 -4.48 46.79
CA ASN A 499 -3.69 -4.29 47.33
C ASN A 499 -4.19 -5.49 48.14
N GLY A 500 -3.29 -6.13 48.89
CA GLY A 500 -3.59 -7.31 49.71
C GLY A 500 -3.55 -8.65 48.97
N ASN A 501 -3.48 -8.66 47.63
CA ASN A 501 -3.35 -9.89 46.85
C ASN A 501 -1.87 -10.26 46.66
N GLU A 502 -1.49 -11.48 47.04
CA GLU A 502 -0.13 -11.98 46.86
C GLU A 502 0.18 -12.29 45.38
N ILE A 503 1.39 -11.92 44.93
CA ILE A 503 1.89 -12.30 43.62
C ILE A 503 2.36 -13.76 43.65
N LEU A 504 1.58 -14.61 42.99
CA LEU A 504 1.88 -16.04 42.86
C LEU A 504 3.02 -16.31 41.88
N VAL A 505 3.94 -17.19 42.30
CA VAL A 505 5.10 -17.65 41.53
C VAL A 505 4.98 -19.16 41.31
N PRO A 506 5.25 -19.68 40.09
CA PRO A 506 5.31 -21.11 39.84
C PRO A 506 6.33 -21.81 40.74
N ALA A 507 6.01 -23.02 41.19
CA ALA A 507 6.92 -23.85 41.98
C ALA A 507 7.75 -24.80 41.09
N ASP A 508 7.27 -25.11 39.88
CA ASP A 508 7.93 -26.01 38.96
C ASP A 508 9.09 -25.33 38.25
N ARG A 509 10.20 -26.07 38.12
CA ARG A 509 11.43 -25.57 37.52
C ARG A 509 11.25 -25.16 36.06
N ASP A 510 10.39 -25.86 35.32
CA ASP A 510 10.18 -25.60 33.89
C ASP A 510 9.52 -24.24 33.64
N SER A 511 8.51 -23.88 34.42
CA SER A 511 7.90 -22.55 34.37
C SER A 511 8.86 -21.45 34.81
N LEU A 512 9.70 -21.71 35.81
CA LEU A 512 10.75 -20.78 36.24
C LEU A 512 11.82 -20.57 35.15
N LEU A 513 12.22 -21.64 34.45
CA LEU A 513 13.10 -21.56 33.30
C LEU A 513 12.43 -20.82 32.13
N ALA A 514 11.15 -21.10 31.86
CA ALA A 514 10.39 -20.42 30.81
C ALA A 514 10.36 -18.90 31.03
N PHE A 515 10.24 -18.44 32.27
CA PHE A 515 10.38 -17.02 32.61
C PHE A 515 11.76 -16.45 32.22
N LEU A 516 12.85 -17.15 32.54
CA LEU A 516 14.20 -16.71 32.16
C LEU A 516 14.37 -16.63 30.64
N TYR A 517 13.86 -17.61 29.90
CA TYR A 517 14.04 -17.61 28.45
C TYR A 517 13.13 -16.61 27.73
N ASN A 518 11.87 -16.49 28.17
CA ASN A 518 10.83 -15.80 27.38
C ASN A 518 10.50 -14.39 27.90
N GLU A 519 10.69 -14.12 29.20
CA GLU A 519 10.23 -12.86 29.82
C GLU A 519 11.38 -11.91 30.17
N LEU A 520 12.59 -12.42 30.40
CA LEU A 520 13.74 -11.59 30.76
C LEU A 520 14.62 -11.26 29.56
N PRO A 521 14.77 -9.97 29.18
CA PRO A 521 15.62 -9.57 28.06
C PRO A 521 17.10 -9.74 28.42
N VAL A 522 17.92 -9.91 27.39
CA VAL A 522 19.37 -10.02 27.52
C VAL A 522 20.02 -8.67 27.21
N MET A 523 20.99 -8.29 28.05
CA MET A 523 21.87 -7.15 27.83
C MET A 523 23.20 -7.66 27.25
N MET A 524 23.43 -7.43 25.96
CA MET A 524 24.65 -7.84 25.25
C MET A 524 25.72 -6.74 25.25
N HIS A 525 26.99 -7.13 25.15
CA HIS A 525 28.07 -6.19 24.87
C HIS A 525 28.01 -5.78 23.40
N GLY A 526 28.07 -4.47 23.10
CA GLY A 526 28.00 -3.99 21.71
C GLY A 526 26.65 -4.23 21.02
N ALA A 527 25.53 -4.16 21.76
CA ALA A 527 24.18 -4.40 21.24
C ALA A 527 23.85 -3.65 19.92
N ASP A 528 24.43 -2.47 19.70
CA ASP A 528 24.25 -1.71 18.46
C ASP A 528 24.92 -2.38 17.25
N GLN A 529 26.11 -2.99 17.42
CA GLN A 529 26.80 -3.74 16.35
C GLN A 529 26.02 -5.02 15.98
N SER A 530 25.42 -5.67 16.98
CA SER A 530 24.56 -6.84 16.73
C SER A 530 23.31 -6.51 15.93
N GLU A 531 22.74 -5.32 16.13
CA GLU A 531 21.59 -4.83 15.39
C GLU A 531 21.94 -4.56 13.93
N GLU A 532 23.09 -3.91 13.68
CA GLU A 532 23.57 -3.66 12.32
C GLU A 532 23.78 -4.97 11.53
N ALA A 533 24.39 -5.99 12.15
CA ALA A 533 24.59 -7.29 11.52
C ALA A 533 23.26 -7.97 11.17
N PHE A 534 22.30 -7.98 12.13
CA PHE A 534 20.97 -8.55 11.90
C PHE A 534 20.24 -7.80 10.76
N MET A 535 20.33 -6.47 10.78
CA MET A 535 19.75 -5.60 9.75
C MET A 535 20.29 -5.88 8.36
N ARG A 536 21.61 -5.97 8.20
CA ARG A 536 22.26 -6.26 6.92
C ARG A 536 21.81 -7.60 6.36
N LEU A 537 21.78 -8.64 7.20
CA LEU A 537 21.29 -9.96 6.80
C LEU A 537 19.82 -9.90 6.34
N LYS A 538 18.95 -9.27 7.13
CA LYS A 538 17.52 -9.16 6.78
C LYS A 538 17.28 -8.32 5.52
N GLN A 539 18.05 -7.25 5.30
CA GLN A 539 18.00 -6.49 4.06
C GLN A 539 18.33 -7.36 2.85
N LEU A 540 19.37 -8.19 2.94
CA LEU A 540 19.74 -9.12 1.88
C LEU A 540 18.63 -10.16 1.63
N GLU A 541 18.09 -10.78 2.68
CA GLU A 541 16.98 -11.74 2.59
C GLU A 541 15.72 -11.13 1.97
N LYS A 542 15.42 -9.86 2.27
CA LYS A 542 14.28 -9.12 1.70
C LYS A 542 14.46 -8.88 0.20
N LEU A 543 15.65 -8.45 -0.22
CA LEU A 543 15.98 -8.28 -1.64
C LEU A 543 15.87 -9.60 -2.41
N GLN A 544 16.32 -10.71 -1.81
CA GLN A 544 16.18 -12.04 -2.41
C GLN A 544 14.71 -12.47 -2.52
N ALA A 545 13.89 -12.18 -1.51
CA ALA A 545 12.47 -12.50 -1.54
C ALA A 545 11.75 -11.75 -2.67
N LEU A 546 12.07 -10.47 -2.89
CA LEU A 546 11.51 -9.69 -4.00
C LEU A 546 11.99 -10.22 -5.37
N THR A 547 13.23 -10.69 -5.47
CA THR A 547 13.73 -11.35 -6.68
C THR A 547 13.01 -12.65 -6.98
N LYS A 548 12.78 -13.50 -5.98
CA LYS A 548 11.98 -14.72 -6.14
C LYS A 548 10.55 -14.40 -6.56
N TYR A 549 9.94 -13.38 -5.96
CA TYR A 549 8.58 -12.96 -6.33
C TYR A 549 8.49 -12.45 -7.78
N LYS A 550 9.50 -11.72 -8.25
CA LYS A 550 9.63 -11.32 -9.67
C LYS A 550 9.71 -12.55 -10.58
N GLU A 551 10.51 -13.56 -10.23
CA GLU A 551 10.63 -14.81 -10.98
C GLU A 551 9.31 -15.60 -11.01
N GLU A 552 8.59 -15.65 -9.89
CA GLU A 552 7.27 -16.28 -9.80
C GLU A 552 6.25 -15.63 -10.74
N ILE A 553 6.21 -14.29 -10.80
CA ILE A 553 5.33 -13.55 -11.73
C ILE A 553 5.70 -13.87 -13.18
N HIS A 554 7.00 -13.91 -13.50
CA HIS A 554 7.47 -14.23 -14.84
C HIS A 554 7.09 -15.65 -15.26
N SER A 555 7.36 -16.63 -14.39
CA SER A 555 7.00 -18.04 -14.61
C SER A 555 5.50 -18.20 -14.81
N ALA A 556 4.67 -17.53 -14.00
CA ALA A 556 3.22 -17.54 -14.16
C ALA A 556 2.78 -17.04 -15.55
N ALA A 557 3.40 -15.95 -16.00
CA ALA A 557 3.07 -15.31 -17.26
C ALA A 557 3.47 -16.18 -18.47
N GLU A 558 4.61 -16.86 -18.39
CA GLU A 558 5.03 -17.86 -19.39
C GLU A 558 4.06 -19.05 -19.43
N GLU A 559 3.62 -19.54 -18.28
CA GLU A 559 2.60 -20.60 -18.20
C GLU A 559 1.27 -20.19 -18.84
N PHE A 560 0.89 -18.89 -18.76
CA PHE A 560 -0.26 -18.36 -19.48
C PHE A 560 -0.04 -18.29 -20.99
N ASP A 561 1.17 -17.93 -21.46
CA ASP A 561 1.52 -17.93 -22.88
C ASP A 561 1.47 -19.36 -23.47
N GLU A 562 1.97 -20.38 -22.75
CA GLU A 562 1.85 -21.78 -23.15
C GLU A 562 0.38 -22.23 -23.25
N LEU A 563 -0.43 -21.75 -22.31
CA LEU A 563 -1.86 -22.03 -22.28
C LEU A 563 -2.57 -21.42 -23.50
N ARG A 564 -2.20 -20.19 -23.88
CA ARG A 564 -2.68 -19.51 -25.11
C ARG A 564 -2.33 -20.32 -26.35
N GLU A 565 -1.06 -20.71 -26.50
CA GLU A 565 -0.58 -21.47 -27.66
C GLU A 565 -1.28 -22.82 -27.78
N THR A 566 -1.51 -23.49 -26.66
CA THR A 566 -2.24 -24.77 -26.65
C THR A 566 -3.69 -24.58 -27.07
N ALA A 567 -4.38 -23.54 -26.57
CA ALA A 567 -5.74 -23.25 -26.98
C ALA A 567 -5.85 -22.85 -28.47
N GLN A 568 -4.89 -22.08 -28.99
CA GLN A 568 -4.81 -21.72 -30.42
C GLN A 568 -4.67 -22.96 -31.31
N ARG A 569 -3.74 -23.87 -30.99
CA ARG A 569 -3.57 -25.13 -31.73
C ARG A 569 -4.83 -25.99 -31.76
N LEU A 570 -5.65 -25.94 -30.70
CA LEU A 570 -6.94 -26.66 -30.67
C LEU A 570 -7.99 -26.01 -31.58
N LEU A 571 -7.99 -24.68 -31.69
CA LEU A 571 -8.89 -23.95 -32.58
C LEU A 571 -8.53 -24.14 -34.07
N GLU A 572 -7.27 -24.39 -34.39
CA GLU A 572 -6.79 -24.68 -35.74
C GLU A 572 -7.23 -26.06 -36.26
N LEU A 573 -7.76 -26.93 -35.41
CA LEU A 573 -8.27 -28.23 -35.85
C LEU A 573 -9.42 -28.07 -36.87
N PRO A 574 -9.55 -28.99 -37.84
CA PRO A 574 -10.52 -28.88 -38.94
C PRO A 574 -11.97 -28.65 -38.48
N LEU A 575 -12.38 -29.26 -37.37
CA LEU A 575 -13.71 -29.04 -36.81
C LEU A 575 -13.90 -27.58 -36.39
N PHE A 576 -12.98 -26.98 -35.64
CA PHE A 576 -13.19 -25.67 -35.04
C PHE A 576 -12.86 -24.50 -35.98
N SER A 577 -11.92 -24.68 -36.89
CA SER A 577 -11.57 -23.68 -37.91
C SER A 577 -12.74 -23.38 -38.87
N THR A 578 -13.66 -24.34 -39.06
CA THR A 578 -14.82 -24.22 -39.96
C THR A 578 -16.11 -23.78 -39.28
N LEU A 579 -16.17 -23.74 -37.94
CA LEU A 579 -17.36 -23.32 -37.21
C LEU A 579 -17.47 -21.81 -37.13
N ASP A 580 -18.66 -21.28 -37.41
CA ASP A 580 -18.93 -19.86 -37.24
C ASP A 580 -19.61 -19.56 -35.90
N LEU A 581 -19.12 -18.53 -35.20
CA LEU A 581 -19.62 -18.06 -33.90
C LEU A 581 -20.26 -16.68 -34.08
N ASN A 582 -21.47 -16.68 -34.65
CA ASN A 582 -22.23 -15.45 -34.88
C ASN A 582 -22.71 -14.80 -33.57
N GLU A 583 -22.98 -15.60 -32.53
CA GLU A 583 -23.49 -15.15 -31.24
C GLU A 583 -22.91 -15.96 -30.09
N ARG A 584 -22.79 -15.33 -28.92
CA ARG A 584 -22.35 -15.97 -27.68
C ARG A 584 -23.46 -16.85 -27.12
N LEU A 585 -23.16 -18.14 -26.98
CA LEU A 585 -24.09 -19.13 -26.47
C LEU A 585 -24.15 -19.09 -24.93
N PRO A 586 -25.36 -19.24 -24.33
CA PRO A 586 -25.47 -19.48 -22.89
C PRO A 586 -24.77 -20.78 -22.53
N ILE A 587 -24.46 -21.03 -21.26
CA ILE A 587 -23.88 -22.31 -20.82
C ILE A 587 -24.97 -23.14 -20.18
N ARG A 588 -25.37 -24.23 -20.85
CA ARG A 588 -26.34 -25.20 -20.31
C ARG A 588 -25.89 -26.62 -20.61
N PRO A 589 -26.10 -27.57 -19.68
CA PRO A 589 -25.87 -28.97 -19.96
C PRO A 589 -26.88 -29.46 -21.00
N THR A 590 -26.41 -30.16 -22.02
CA THR A 590 -27.25 -30.82 -23.02
C THR A 590 -27.21 -32.33 -22.85
N GLN A 591 -28.12 -33.05 -23.48
CA GLN A 591 -28.13 -34.52 -23.44
C GLN A 591 -26.82 -35.11 -23.99
N VAL A 592 -26.20 -34.47 -24.99
CA VAL A 592 -24.91 -34.88 -25.54
C VAL A 592 -23.80 -34.71 -24.50
N PHE A 593 -23.74 -33.55 -23.81
CA PHE A 593 -22.79 -33.34 -22.72
C PHE A 593 -23.00 -34.29 -21.54
N LEU A 594 -24.24 -34.71 -21.27
CA LEU A 594 -24.54 -35.57 -20.13
C LEU A 594 -24.30 -37.06 -20.42
N HIS A 595 -24.55 -37.53 -21.64
CA HIS A 595 -24.59 -38.96 -21.96
C HIS A 595 -23.45 -39.45 -22.86
N ASN A 596 -22.81 -38.58 -23.66
CA ASN A 596 -21.62 -38.98 -24.41
C ASN A 596 -20.36 -38.86 -23.52
N PRO A 597 -19.57 -39.92 -23.31
CA PRO A 597 -18.41 -39.90 -22.41
C PRO A 597 -17.38 -38.82 -22.75
N THR A 598 -17.05 -38.66 -24.04
CA THR A 598 -16.07 -37.67 -24.50
C THR A 598 -16.58 -36.24 -24.29
N TYR A 599 -17.83 -35.97 -24.65
CA TYR A 599 -18.44 -34.67 -24.42
C TYR A 599 -18.67 -34.38 -22.94
N ARG A 600 -18.89 -35.40 -22.10
CA ARG A 600 -18.97 -35.24 -20.63
C ARG A 600 -17.66 -34.77 -20.04
N VAL A 601 -16.53 -35.34 -20.48
CA VAL A 601 -15.19 -34.87 -20.06
C VAL A 601 -14.97 -33.43 -20.53
N ALA A 602 -15.30 -33.13 -21.80
CA ALA A 602 -15.21 -31.78 -22.33
C ALA A 602 -16.07 -30.80 -21.51
N TRP A 603 -17.31 -31.18 -21.17
CA TRP A 603 -18.23 -30.38 -20.36
C TRP A 603 -17.70 -30.10 -18.95
N GLN A 604 -17.13 -31.10 -18.28
CA GLN A 604 -16.53 -30.93 -16.95
C GLN A 604 -15.37 -29.93 -16.98
N ALA A 605 -14.48 -30.05 -17.98
CA ALA A 605 -13.38 -29.13 -18.18
C ALA A 605 -13.89 -27.73 -18.54
N VAL A 606 -14.83 -27.62 -19.49
CA VAL A 606 -15.52 -26.39 -19.89
C VAL A 606 -16.15 -25.67 -18.70
N LYS A 607 -16.85 -26.39 -17.82
CA LYS A 607 -17.50 -25.81 -16.65
C LYS A 607 -16.48 -25.23 -15.68
N ARG A 608 -15.36 -25.93 -15.45
CA ARG A 608 -14.28 -25.48 -14.57
C ARG A 608 -13.50 -24.32 -15.17
N ILE A 609 -13.10 -24.41 -16.43
CA ILE A 609 -12.45 -23.31 -17.16
C ILE A 609 -13.36 -22.08 -17.15
N LYS A 610 -14.66 -22.22 -17.44
CA LYS A 610 -15.59 -21.09 -17.32
C LYS A 610 -15.65 -20.55 -15.90
N HIS A 611 -15.64 -21.40 -14.88
CA HIS A 611 -15.67 -20.93 -13.49
C HIS A 611 -14.52 -19.95 -13.24
N GLU A 612 -13.30 -20.31 -13.67
CA GLU A 612 -12.11 -19.47 -13.58
C GLU A 612 -12.16 -18.23 -14.51
N LEU A 613 -12.67 -18.39 -15.74
CA LEU A 613 -12.73 -17.33 -16.76
C LEU A 613 -13.87 -16.33 -16.57
N SER A 614 -14.97 -16.72 -15.92
CA SER A 614 -16.23 -15.97 -15.90
C SER A 614 -16.20 -14.66 -15.10
N ALA A 615 -15.07 -14.35 -14.47
CA ALA A 615 -14.76 -12.99 -14.05
C ALA A 615 -14.35 -12.16 -15.29
N THR A 616 -13.36 -12.63 -16.06
CA THR A 616 -12.38 -11.82 -16.78
C THR A 616 -12.68 -11.32 -18.21
N LEU A 617 -13.78 -11.74 -18.84
CA LEU A 617 -13.98 -11.54 -20.30
C LEU A 617 -14.55 -10.17 -20.72
N TYR A 618 -14.78 -9.26 -19.78
CA TYR A 618 -15.32 -7.91 -20.07
C TYR A 618 -14.26 -6.87 -20.48
N ILE A 619 -12.97 -7.24 -20.45
CA ILE A 619 -11.86 -6.29 -20.45
C ILE A 619 -11.50 -5.76 -21.86
N GLU A 620 -11.51 -6.61 -22.89
CA GLU A 620 -11.01 -6.24 -24.23
C GLU A 620 -11.88 -5.23 -24.99
N GLN A 621 -13.19 -5.19 -24.75
CA GLN A 621 -14.06 -4.22 -25.44
C GLN A 621 -13.88 -2.77 -24.94
N TYR A 622 -13.30 -2.58 -23.74
CA TYR A 622 -13.20 -1.26 -23.11
C TYR A 622 -11.76 -0.78 -22.84
N GLN A 623 -10.75 -1.65 -22.89
CA GLN A 623 -9.34 -1.32 -22.63
C GLN A 623 -8.74 -0.22 -23.53
N ARG A 624 -9.36 0.10 -24.67
CA ARG A 624 -8.91 1.18 -25.57
C ARG A 624 -9.89 2.35 -25.69
N GLN A 625 -10.97 2.36 -24.92
CA GLN A 625 -12.10 3.29 -25.13
C GLN A 625 -12.64 3.89 -23.83
N ILE A 626 -11.79 4.29 -22.89
CA ILE A 626 -12.26 5.24 -21.88
C ILE A 626 -12.41 6.60 -22.56
N SER A 627 -13.68 6.96 -22.74
CA SER A 627 -14.15 8.28 -23.14
C SER A 627 -13.43 9.36 -22.33
N THR A 628 -13.02 10.43 -23.01
CA THR A 628 -12.29 11.58 -22.48
C THR A 628 -12.94 12.16 -21.21
N GLY A 629 -12.56 11.65 -20.04
CA GLY A 629 -12.90 12.17 -18.72
C GLY A 629 -11.77 13.05 -18.16
N LYS A 630 -12.05 13.75 -17.06
CA LYS A 630 -11.01 14.53 -16.36
C LYS A 630 -10.01 13.58 -15.71
N VAL A 631 -8.72 13.74 -16.03
CA VAL A 631 -7.66 12.84 -15.54
C VAL A 631 -7.56 12.83 -14.02
N GLU A 632 -7.79 13.98 -13.39
CA GLU A 632 -7.84 14.13 -11.93
C GLU A 632 -8.85 13.17 -11.28
N HIS A 633 -10.03 13.04 -11.87
CA HIS A 633 -11.07 12.14 -11.36
C HIS A 633 -10.73 10.67 -11.61
N ILE A 634 -10.16 10.34 -12.78
CA ILE A 634 -9.68 8.98 -13.05
C ILE A 634 -8.61 8.57 -12.04
N PHE A 635 -7.66 9.46 -11.76
CA PHE A 635 -6.61 9.25 -10.78
C PHE A 635 -7.17 9.04 -9.37
N GLU A 636 -8.18 9.82 -8.99
CA GLU A 636 -8.84 9.72 -7.70
C GLU A 636 -9.62 8.40 -7.54
N VAL A 637 -10.42 8.01 -8.55
CA VAL A 637 -11.14 6.73 -8.55
C VAL A 637 -10.18 5.55 -8.57
N TRP A 638 -9.13 5.60 -9.40
CA TRP A 638 -8.07 4.59 -9.36
C TRP A 638 -7.43 4.51 -7.97
N THR A 639 -7.13 5.64 -7.34
CA THR A 639 -6.54 5.70 -6.00
C THR A 639 -7.45 5.00 -4.97
N LEU A 640 -8.75 5.27 -4.98
CA LEU A 640 -9.74 4.63 -4.10
C LEU A 640 -9.67 3.10 -4.22
N TYR A 641 -9.81 2.59 -5.43
CA TYR A 641 -9.84 1.15 -5.70
C TYR A 641 -8.47 0.51 -5.47
N LYS A 642 -7.38 1.24 -5.71
CA LYS A 642 -6.03 0.76 -5.44
C LYS A 642 -5.75 0.64 -3.95
N ILE A 643 -6.20 1.59 -3.13
CA ILE A 643 -6.13 1.51 -1.67
C ILE A 643 -6.84 0.25 -1.18
N LEU A 644 -8.06 -0.01 -1.66
CA LEU A 644 -8.82 -1.22 -1.30
C LEU A 644 -8.08 -2.49 -1.73
N HIS A 645 -7.59 -2.53 -2.96
CA HIS A 645 -6.84 -3.65 -3.50
C HIS A 645 -5.58 -3.95 -2.67
N LEU A 646 -4.79 -2.93 -2.33
CA LEU A 646 -3.60 -3.06 -1.48
C LEU A 646 -3.95 -3.60 -0.09
N LEU A 647 -4.98 -3.04 0.56
CA LEU A 647 -5.40 -3.47 1.89
C LEU A 647 -5.81 -4.95 1.88
N ILE A 648 -6.55 -5.39 0.87
CA ILE A 648 -7.09 -6.75 0.79
C ILE A 648 -6.03 -7.76 0.34
N LYS A 649 -5.41 -7.52 -0.83
CA LYS A 649 -4.54 -8.50 -1.48
C LYS A 649 -3.15 -8.54 -0.87
N GLU A 650 -2.63 -7.40 -0.46
CA GLU A 650 -1.26 -7.29 0.00
C GLU A 650 -1.18 -7.19 1.53
N MET A 651 -2.10 -6.50 2.20
CA MET A 651 -2.02 -6.25 3.65
C MET A 651 -2.99 -7.10 4.49
N GLY A 652 -3.67 -8.08 3.87
CA GLY A 652 -4.42 -9.14 4.57
C GLY A 652 -5.77 -8.73 5.16
N TRP A 653 -6.30 -7.55 4.84
CA TRP A 653 -7.63 -7.11 5.29
C TRP A 653 -8.74 -7.88 4.57
N ARG A 654 -9.88 -8.05 5.24
CA ARG A 654 -11.07 -8.70 4.68
C ARG A 654 -12.12 -7.65 4.37
N LEU A 655 -12.71 -7.70 3.18
CA LEU A 655 -13.76 -6.79 2.77
C LEU A 655 -15.13 -7.31 3.20
N ASP A 656 -15.92 -6.45 3.85
CA ASP A 656 -17.33 -6.71 4.10
C ASP A 656 -18.15 -6.19 2.90
N GLY A 657 -18.90 -7.06 2.21
CA GLY A 657 -19.82 -6.65 1.13
C GLY A 657 -19.21 -6.47 -0.27
N TYR A 658 -18.49 -7.46 -0.80
CA TYR A 658 -17.86 -7.42 -2.14
C TYR A 658 -18.80 -7.01 -3.30
N LYS A 659 -20.08 -7.42 -3.24
CA LYS A 659 -21.06 -7.17 -4.30
C LYS A 659 -21.36 -5.69 -4.49
N ASP A 660 -21.41 -4.92 -3.41
CA ASP A 660 -21.73 -3.49 -3.46
C ASP A 660 -20.56 -2.70 -4.06
N VAL A 661 -19.33 -3.04 -3.64
CA VAL A 661 -18.09 -2.43 -4.16
C VAL A 661 -17.91 -2.70 -5.66
N THR A 662 -18.15 -3.95 -6.08
CA THR A 662 -18.06 -4.35 -7.49
C THR A 662 -19.13 -3.64 -8.33
N SER A 663 -20.36 -3.54 -7.83
CA SER A 663 -21.46 -2.86 -8.53
C SER A 663 -21.18 -1.37 -8.71
N CYS A 664 -20.56 -0.71 -7.72
CA CYS A 664 -20.14 0.69 -7.84
C CYS A 664 -19.07 0.88 -8.93
N LEU A 665 -18.09 -0.04 -9.00
CA LEU A 665 -17.05 -0.02 -10.02
C LEU A 665 -17.62 -0.30 -11.42
N ASP A 666 -18.55 -1.25 -11.52
CA ASP A 666 -19.26 -1.55 -12.76
C ASP A 666 -20.03 -0.34 -13.29
N ASN A 667 -20.73 0.39 -12.41
CA ASN A 667 -21.44 1.61 -12.79
C ASN A 667 -20.50 2.70 -13.30
N TYR A 668 -19.33 2.86 -12.68
CA TYR A 668 -18.30 3.79 -13.14
C TYR A 668 -17.76 3.39 -14.51
N LEU A 669 -17.36 2.13 -14.69
CA LEU A 669 -16.74 1.62 -15.92
C LEU A 669 -17.71 1.55 -17.12
N LEU A 670 -19.00 1.23 -16.90
CA LEU A 670 -19.98 1.05 -17.97
C LEU A 670 -20.72 2.33 -18.38
N ILE A 671 -21.04 3.19 -17.41
CA ILE A 671 -21.94 4.34 -17.63
C ILE A 671 -21.14 5.65 -17.67
N GLY A 672 -19.88 5.67 -17.22
CA GLY A 672 -19.05 6.88 -17.13
C GLY A 672 -19.67 7.94 -16.23
N ASN A 673 -20.57 7.56 -15.33
CA ASN A 673 -21.46 8.46 -14.61
C ASN A 673 -21.04 8.56 -13.15
N GLN A 674 -20.69 9.77 -12.71
CA GLN A 674 -20.21 10.09 -11.35
C GLN A 674 -21.20 9.66 -10.25
N LYS A 675 -22.48 9.51 -10.57
CA LYS A 675 -23.53 9.09 -9.63
C LYS A 675 -23.30 7.71 -9.01
N GLY A 676 -22.48 6.84 -9.63
CA GLY A 676 -22.22 5.48 -9.13
C GLY A 676 -21.44 5.41 -7.81
N LEU A 677 -20.65 6.43 -7.48
CA LEU A 677 -19.82 6.48 -6.27
C LEU A 677 -20.39 7.37 -5.17
N GLN A 678 -21.60 7.90 -5.36
CA GLN A 678 -22.24 8.77 -4.40
C GLN A 678 -22.52 8.01 -3.09
N ASN A 679 -21.99 8.51 -1.97
CA ASN A 679 -22.03 7.86 -0.64
C ASN A 679 -21.27 6.53 -0.56
N PHE A 680 -20.24 6.34 -1.40
CA PHE A 680 -19.42 5.14 -1.33
C PHE A 680 -18.72 5.06 0.04
N SER A 681 -18.96 3.94 0.72
CA SER A 681 -18.26 3.58 1.95
C SER A 681 -18.13 2.09 2.06
N VAL A 682 -17.02 1.61 2.61
CA VAL A 682 -16.82 0.19 2.81
C VAL A 682 -16.09 -0.07 4.13
N THR A 683 -16.40 -1.22 4.74
CA THR A 683 -15.76 -1.67 5.97
C THR A 683 -14.82 -2.81 5.64
N LEU A 684 -13.58 -2.69 6.11
CA LEU A 684 -12.59 -3.75 6.09
C LEU A 684 -12.34 -4.23 7.52
N SER A 685 -12.22 -5.54 7.71
CA SER A 685 -11.97 -6.16 9.00
C SER A 685 -10.65 -6.93 8.99
N TRP A 686 -9.91 -6.83 10.09
CA TRP A 686 -8.72 -7.64 10.36
C TRP A 686 -8.72 -8.00 11.84
N GLN A 687 -9.00 -9.27 12.16
CA GLN A 687 -9.20 -9.73 13.54
C GLN A 687 -10.14 -8.81 14.35
N HIS A 688 -9.60 -8.07 15.32
CA HIS A 688 -10.30 -7.16 16.22
C HIS A 688 -10.24 -5.68 15.79
N TRP A 689 -9.60 -5.42 14.65
CA TRP A 689 -9.51 -4.12 13.99
C TRP A 689 -10.51 -4.00 12.84
N GLN A 690 -11.03 -2.80 12.65
CA GLN A 690 -11.86 -2.44 11.50
C GLN A 690 -11.40 -1.09 10.94
N VAL A 691 -11.44 -0.96 9.62
CA VAL A 691 -11.20 0.27 8.89
C VAL A 691 -12.41 0.56 8.01
N GLU A 692 -13.06 1.70 8.25
CA GLU A 692 -14.10 2.20 7.37
C GLU A 692 -13.48 3.20 6.40
N LEU A 693 -13.51 2.89 5.10
CA LEU A 693 -13.06 3.79 4.03
C LEU A 693 -14.27 4.50 3.45
N TYR A 694 -14.21 5.83 3.41
CA TYR A 694 -15.24 6.69 2.81
C TYR A 694 -14.65 7.47 1.64
N TYR A 695 -15.43 7.61 0.58
CA TYR A 695 -15.11 8.41 -0.60
C TYR A 695 -16.01 9.66 -0.66
N GLU A 696 -15.40 10.83 -0.78
CA GLU A 696 -16.08 12.15 -0.77
C GLU A 696 -17.14 12.32 0.35
N PRO A 697 -16.90 11.92 1.62
CA PRO A 697 -17.90 12.10 2.67
C PRO A 697 -18.15 13.60 2.93
N LYS A 698 -19.41 13.97 3.13
CA LYS A 698 -19.76 15.30 3.65
C LYS A 698 -19.54 15.33 5.16
N ILE A 699 -18.62 16.18 5.59
CA ILE A 699 -18.28 16.40 7.00
C ILE A 699 -18.71 17.80 7.39
N ASP A 700 -19.77 17.90 8.19
CA ASP A 700 -20.30 19.18 8.66
C ASP A 700 -19.41 19.80 9.73
N LEU A 701 -19.08 21.07 9.54
CA LEU A 701 -18.31 21.92 10.45
C LEU A 701 -19.22 22.99 11.09
N PRO A 702 -18.80 23.58 12.23
CA PRO A 702 -19.43 24.77 12.79
C PRO A 702 -19.64 25.87 11.73
N PHE A 703 -20.73 26.62 11.88
CA PHE A 703 -21.07 27.79 11.03
C PHE A 703 -21.47 27.48 9.57
N THR A 704 -22.20 26.38 9.33
CA THR A 704 -22.83 26.02 8.04
C THR A 704 -21.85 25.80 6.87
N GLN A 705 -20.63 25.36 7.17
CA GLN A 705 -19.67 24.89 6.17
C GLN A 705 -19.55 23.38 6.25
N TYR A 706 -19.34 22.71 5.12
CA TYR A 706 -19.01 21.29 5.08
C TYR A 706 -17.70 21.10 4.30
N LEU A 707 -16.95 20.06 4.67
CA LEU A 707 -15.79 19.59 3.93
C LEU A 707 -16.11 18.28 3.22
N THR A 708 -15.44 18.06 2.09
CA THR A 708 -15.49 16.83 1.30
C THR A 708 -14.06 16.39 0.99
N PRO A 709 -13.36 15.75 1.94
CA PRO A 709 -12.11 15.06 1.63
C PRO A 709 -12.34 13.93 0.63
N ASP A 710 -11.37 13.67 -0.24
CA ASP A 710 -11.51 12.59 -1.23
C ASP A 710 -11.55 11.21 -0.54
N PHE A 711 -10.69 10.98 0.45
CA PHE A 711 -10.65 9.73 1.21
C PHE A 711 -10.57 9.96 2.73
N VAL A 712 -11.39 9.22 3.48
CA VAL A 712 -11.32 9.15 4.94
C VAL A 712 -11.25 7.70 5.39
N LEU A 713 -10.21 7.36 6.14
CA LEU A 713 -10.02 6.06 6.77
C LEU A 713 -10.31 6.20 8.26
N LYS A 714 -11.38 5.58 8.74
CA LYS A 714 -11.74 5.56 10.17
C LYS A 714 -11.36 4.24 10.81
N PHE A 715 -10.47 4.31 11.79
CA PHE A 715 -9.92 3.14 12.47
C PHE A 715 -10.72 2.83 13.72
N LYS A 716 -11.12 1.58 13.89
CA LYS A 716 -11.82 1.07 15.07
C LYS A 716 -11.12 -0.17 15.63
N LYS A 717 -11.08 -0.28 16.96
CA LYS A 717 -10.61 -1.47 17.69
C LYS A 717 -11.74 -1.94 18.61
N ASN A 718 -12.22 -3.18 18.46
CA ASN A 718 -13.37 -3.68 19.22
C ASN A 718 -14.59 -2.73 19.18
N ASN A 719 -14.96 -2.25 17.98
CA ASN A 719 -16.01 -1.25 17.72
C ASN A 719 -15.79 0.15 18.33
N ARG A 720 -14.69 0.40 19.06
CA ARG A 720 -14.33 1.72 19.57
C ARG A 720 -13.55 2.50 18.52
N SER A 721 -13.96 3.73 18.23
CA SER A 721 -13.24 4.64 17.33
C SER A 721 -11.88 5.01 17.94
N MET A 722 -10.81 4.75 17.21
CA MET A 722 -9.43 5.04 17.63
C MET A 722 -8.89 6.32 17.00
N GLY A 723 -9.34 6.64 15.78
CA GLY A 723 -8.95 7.86 15.08
C GLY A 723 -9.25 7.80 13.58
N ILE A 724 -8.92 8.88 12.87
CA ILE A 724 -9.17 9.04 11.44
C ILE A 724 -7.90 9.47 10.70
N GLY A 725 -7.69 8.89 9.52
CA GLY A 725 -6.72 9.33 8.52
C GLY A 725 -7.44 9.98 7.34
N VAL A 726 -6.93 11.12 6.85
CA VAL A 726 -7.52 11.85 5.72
C VAL A 726 -6.52 11.97 4.58
N LEU A 727 -6.93 11.64 3.36
CA LEU A 727 -6.13 11.81 2.14
C LEU A 727 -6.94 12.56 1.09
N ASP A 728 -6.28 13.48 0.39
CA ASP A 728 -6.88 14.30 -0.66
C ASP A 728 -6.04 14.16 -1.95
N ALA A 729 -6.65 13.67 -3.02
CA ALA A 729 -6.01 13.38 -4.29
C ALA A 729 -5.66 14.65 -5.06
N LYS A 730 -4.43 14.71 -5.55
CA LYS A 730 -3.87 15.85 -6.27
C LYS A 730 -3.12 15.38 -7.50
N TYR A 731 -3.77 15.44 -8.65
CA TYR A 731 -3.17 15.06 -9.93
C TYR A 731 -2.18 16.12 -10.45
N ARG A 732 -1.08 16.44 -9.75
CA ARG A 732 -0.20 17.60 -10.02
C ARG A 732 1.11 17.23 -10.71
N ASN A 733 1.73 18.20 -11.41
CA ASN A 733 3.12 18.13 -11.89
C ASN A 733 3.91 19.25 -11.19
N TYR A 734 4.28 19.00 -9.95
CA TYR A 734 5.05 19.92 -9.12
C TYR A 734 6.45 20.19 -9.68
N ASN A 735 7.04 19.27 -10.44
CA ASN A 735 8.31 19.52 -11.13
C ASN A 735 8.20 20.71 -12.10
N SER A 736 7.05 20.86 -12.77
CA SER A 736 6.79 22.00 -13.67
C SER A 736 6.20 23.21 -12.95
N GLN A 737 5.44 22.99 -11.88
CA GLN A 737 4.74 24.05 -11.13
C GLN A 737 5.63 24.71 -10.05
N GLY A 738 6.72 24.06 -9.66
CA GLY A 738 7.62 24.49 -8.60
C GLY A 738 7.30 23.87 -7.24
N ILE A 739 8.34 23.75 -6.40
CA ILE A 739 8.26 23.23 -5.01
C ILE A 739 7.29 24.06 -4.14
N GLU A 740 7.20 25.37 -4.40
CA GLU A 740 6.30 26.27 -3.66
C GLU A 740 4.83 25.82 -3.74
N GLN A 741 4.37 25.40 -4.93
CA GLN A 741 3.00 24.91 -5.12
C GLN A 741 2.73 23.63 -4.33
N TRP A 742 3.72 22.75 -4.23
CA TRP A 742 3.63 21.52 -3.44
C TRP A 742 3.51 21.82 -1.94
N VAL A 743 4.34 22.74 -1.44
CA VAL A 743 4.30 23.19 -0.03
C VAL A 743 2.98 23.90 0.28
N GLU A 744 2.46 24.69 -0.65
CA GLU A 744 1.13 25.33 -0.55
C GLU A 744 0.02 24.29 -0.44
N ASP A 745 -0.02 23.29 -1.33
CA ASP A 745 -1.03 22.22 -1.29
C ASP A 745 -0.97 21.45 0.06
N ILE A 746 0.22 21.21 0.64
CA ILE A 746 0.35 20.60 1.98
C ILE A 746 -0.21 21.52 3.08
N ASN A 747 0.24 22.78 3.11
CA ASN A 747 -0.16 23.71 4.17
C ASN A 747 -1.66 23.96 4.15
N ASP A 748 -2.22 24.24 2.98
CA ASP A 748 -3.62 24.63 2.84
C ASP A 748 -4.55 23.43 3.01
N ILE A 749 -4.19 22.26 2.51
CA ILE A 749 -5.08 21.10 2.47
C ILE A 749 -4.84 20.17 3.66
N ALA A 750 -3.63 19.63 3.80
CA ALA A 750 -3.33 18.65 4.84
C ALA A 750 -3.34 19.28 6.24
N ILE A 751 -2.81 20.49 6.41
CA ILE A 751 -2.71 21.14 7.72
C ILE A 751 -3.97 21.97 8.01
N ASN A 752 -4.21 23.01 7.22
CA ASN A 752 -5.22 24.03 7.51
C ASN A 752 -6.64 23.50 7.32
N LYS A 753 -6.93 22.82 6.20
CA LYS A 753 -8.27 22.34 5.86
C LYS A 753 -8.68 21.11 6.68
N TYR A 754 -7.90 20.03 6.64
CA TYR A 754 -8.30 18.76 7.28
C TYR A 754 -7.60 18.51 8.61
N GLY A 755 -6.32 18.87 8.74
CA GLY A 755 -5.52 18.63 9.93
C GLY A 755 -6.05 19.28 11.21
N ASN A 756 -6.75 20.40 11.05
CA ASN A 756 -7.35 21.20 12.11
C ASN A 756 -8.89 21.14 12.12
N MET A 757 -9.50 20.25 11.33
CA MET A 757 -10.96 20.18 11.25
C MET A 757 -11.59 19.79 12.59
N GLN A 758 -12.76 20.37 12.88
CA GLN A 758 -13.55 20.10 14.08
C GLN A 758 -14.97 19.72 13.67
N PRO A 759 -15.24 18.43 13.40
CA PRO A 759 -16.55 17.98 12.94
C PRO A 759 -17.65 18.11 14.00
N ILE A 760 -18.86 18.49 13.58
CA ILE A 760 -20.03 18.52 14.48
C ILE A 760 -20.61 17.11 14.67
N ASP A 761 -20.68 16.32 13.59
CA ASP A 761 -21.26 14.99 13.61
C ASP A 761 -20.41 14.04 14.47
N SER A 762 -21.05 13.38 15.43
CA SER A 762 -20.44 12.38 16.32
C SER A 762 -19.79 11.24 15.55
N LYS A 763 -20.23 10.96 14.32
CA LYS A 763 -19.58 10.02 13.41
C LYS A 763 -18.11 10.39 13.14
N TRP A 764 -17.79 11.68 13.06
CA TRP A 764 -16.47 12.18 12.68
C TRP A 764 -15.67 12.74 13.87
N GLN A 765 -16.24 12.74 15.08
CA GLN A 765 -15.57 13.14 16.32
C GLN A 765 -14.58 12.08 16.80
N ALA A 766 -13.45 11.97 16.11
CA ALA A 766 -12.31 11.13 16.49
C ALA A 766 -10.99 11.88 16.27
N PRO A 767 -9.91 11.51 16.96
CA PRO A 767 -8.60 12.13 16.75
C PRO A 767 -8.12 12.01 15.30
N ILE A 768 -7.65 13.11 14.72
CA ILE A 768 -6.96 13.11 13.43
C ILE A 768 -5.57 12.51 13.64
N LEU A 769 -5.37 11.27 13.20
CA LEU A 769 -4.09 10.57 13.31
C LEU A 769 -3.12 11.06 12.23
N ALA A 770 -3.62 11.19 11.01
CA ALA A 770 -2.84 11.66 9.86
C ALA A 770 -3.74 12.43 8.88
N SER A 771 -3.18 13.44 8.23
CA SER A 771 -3.79 14.13 7.11
C SER A 771 -2.74 14.42 6.06
N GLY A 772 -3.04 14.15 4.79
CA GLY A 772 -2.09 14.38 3.73
C GLY A 772 -2.73 14.52 2.37
N ILE A 773 -1.91 14.87 1.40
CA ILE A 773 -2.27 14.80 -0.02
C ILE A 773 -1.69 13.52 -0.65
N ILE A 774 -2.41 12.94 -1.60
CA ILE A 774 -1.93 11.84 -2.45
C ILE A 774 -1.79 12.32 -3.90
N HIS A 775 -0.60 12.24 -4.49
CA HIS A 775 -0.33 12.88 -5.79
C HIS A 775 0.38 11.99 -6.82
N SER A 776 0.39 12.44 -8.06
CA SER A 776 0.98 11.72 -9.20
C SER A 776 2.43 12.07 -9.52
N ASP A 777 2.97 13.20 -9.03
CA ASP A 777 4.36 13.61 -9.33
C ASP A 777 5.42 12.79 -8.56
N ILE A 778 6.13 11.95 -9.29
CA ILE A 778 7.22 11.11 -8.77
C ILE A 778 8.56 11.87 -8.73
N THR A 779 8.79 12.78 -9.68
CA THR A 779 10.11 13.40 -9.87
C THR A 779 10.46 14.30 -8.71
N ILE A 780 9.52 15.12 -8.25
CA ILE A 780 9.74 15.90 -7.03
C ILE A 780 10.01 14.94 -5.87
N SER A 781 9.20 13.87 -5.78
CA SER A 781 9.22 12.87 -4.71
C SER A 781 10.54 12.13 -4.56
N GLU A 782 11.07 11.57 -5.63
CA GLU A 782 12.35 10.85 -5.56
C GLU A 782 13.52 11.80 -5.33
N ASN A 783 13.53 12.95 -6.01
CA ASN A 783 14.61 13.93 -5.88
C ASN A 783 14.74 14.46 -4.45
N ALA A 784 13.66 14.57 -3.71
CA ALA A 784 13.74 14.97 -2.30
C ALA A 784 13.80 13.80 -1.32
N GLU A 785 13.49 12.54 -1.69
CA GLU A 785 13.89 11.38 -0.86
C GLU A 785 15.42 11.22 -0.85
N ASP A 786 16.08 11.57 -1.96
CA ASP A 786 17.54 11.51 -2.09
C ASP A 786 18.26 12.73 -1.48
N LYS A 787 17.57 13.88 -1.34
CA LYS A 787 18.16 15.17 -0.88
C LYS A 787 17.60 15.73 0.43
N TYR A 788 16.39 15.34 0.85
CA TYR A 788 15.63 15.93 1.97
C TYR A 788 14.75 14.87 2.70
N ASN A 789 13.91 15.32 3.64
CA ASN A 789 13.16 14.48 4.58
C ASN A 789 12.17 13.48 3.91
N PRO A 790 11.84 12.31 4.50
CA PRO A 790 10.95 11.32 3.88
C PRO A 790 9.55 11.89 3.63
N TYR A 791 9.05 11.66 2.43
CA TYR A 791 7.92 12.36 1.81
C TYR A 791 6.59 12.31 2.56
N HIS A 792 6.26 11.16 3.16
CA HIS A 792 4.98 10.93 3.82
C HIS A 792 4.89 11.60 5.20
N VAL A 793 5.89 12.38 5.60
CA VAL A 793 6.00 13.09 6.88
C VAL A 793 6.61 14.48 6.66
N MET A 794 5.86 15.55 6.95
CA MET A 794 6.38 16.92 6.87
C MET A 794 7.15 17.29 8.14
N TYR A 795 8.47 17.35 8.05
CA TYR A 795 9.34 17.96 9.07
C TYR A 795 9.58 19.44 8.73
N ASN A 796 8.55 20.28 8.82
CA ASN A 796 8.68 21.73 8.56
C ASN A 796 9.26 22.47 9.77
N GLU A 797 10.56 22.76 9.74
CA GLU A 797 11.27 23.42 10.84
C GLU A 797 10.76 24.84 11.14
N THR A 798 10.27 25.56 10.12
CA THR A 798 9.71 26.91 10.28
C THR A 798 8.31 26.93 10.91
N LEU A 799 7.50 25.88 10.70
CA LEU A 799 6.19 25.70 11.35
C LEU A 799 6.29 25.00 12.71
N PHE A 800 7.29 24.14 12.90
CA PHE A 800 7.50 23.33 14.11
C PHE A 800 8.74 23.81 14.87
N ASN A 801 8.68 25.05 15.30
CA ASN A 801 9.73 25.78 16.00
C ASN A 801 10.29 24.96 17.19
N THR A 802 11.51 24.42 17.05
CA THR A 802 12.48 23.83 18.02
C THR A 802 12.05 23.01 19.24
N ASN A 803 10.76 22.89 19.57
CA ASN A 803 10.19 22.01 20.57
C ASN A 803 9.04 21.23 19.93
N LEU A 804 9.37 20.16 19.21
CA LEU A 804 8.44 19.22 18.56
C LEU A 804 7.57 18.42 19.56
N SER A 805 7.26 18.94 20.75
CA SER A 805 6.36 18.26 21.69
C SER A 805 5.00 18.07 21.03
N ASN A 806 4.58 16.80 20.85
CA ASN A 806 3.25 16.30 20.45
C ASN A 806 3.11 15.63 19.06
N GLU A 807 4.08 14.82 18.59
CA GLU A 807 3.89 13.88 17.46
C GLU A 807 3.50 14.52 16.10
N LYS A 808 3.51 15.86 16.00
CA LYS A 808 2.95 16.63 14.88
C LYS A 808 3.64 16.36 13.54
N ALA A 809 4.93 16.01 13.55
CA ALA A 809 5.65 15.71 12.31
C ALA A 809 4.97 14.58 11.53
N HIS A 810 4.55 13.52 12.23
CA HIS A 810 3.89 12.33 11.67
C HIS A 810 2.39 12.50 11.39
N LYS A 811 1.84 13.68 11.69
CA LYS A 811 0.42 13.98 11.50
C LYS A 811 0.13 14.54 10.11
N TYR A 812 1.09 15.23 9.48
CA TYR A 812 0.88 15.92 8.20
C TYR A 812 1.91 15.47 7.17
N GLY A 813 1.49 15.26 5.92
CA GLY A 813 2.42 14.81 4.88
C GLY A 813 1.88 14.79 3.47
N SER A 814 2.71 14.27 2.55
CA SER A 814 2.39 14.12 1.13
C SER A 814 2.86 12.76 0.66
N ILE A 815 1.98 11.95 0.09
CA ILE A 815 2.36 10.66 -0.49
C ILE A 815 2.18 10.72 -2.01
N TYR A 816 3.09 10.10 -2.74
CA TYR A 816 2.86 9.85 -4.17
C TYR A 816 2.35 8.42 -4.34
N MET A 817 1.48 8.23 -5.32
CA MET A 817 1.03 6.90 -5.70
C MET A 817 0.77 6.88 -7.20
N ILE A 818 1.43 5.94 -7.88
CA ILE A 818 1.25 5.69 -9.30
C ILE A 818 1.28 4.17 -9.52
N PRO A 819 0.77 3.65 -10.66
CA PRO A 819 0.62 2.22 -10.84
C PRO A 819 1.88 1.41 -10.64
N SER A 820 3.05 1.96 -11.01
CA SER A 820 4.35 1.31 -10.83
C SER A 820 5.05 1.58 -9.48
N LYS A 821 4.46 2.38 -8.58
CA LYS A 821 5.01 2.68 -7.23
C LYS A 821 3.89 2.83 -6.20
N THR A 822 3.51 1.72 -5.57
CA THR A 822 2.43 1.65 -4.56
C THR A 822 2.95 1.48 -3.12
N TYR A 823 4.22 1.13 -2.93
CA TYR A 823 4.83 0.85 -1.62
C TYR A 823 4.77 2.04 -0.65
N VAL A 824 4.66 3.28 -1.14
CA VAL A 824 4.58 4.50 -0.33
C VAL A 824 3.29 4.52 0.51
N PHE A 825 2.18 4.07 -0.07
CA PHE A 825 0.91 3.95 0.66
C PHE A 825 1.04 2.95 1.82
N LYS A 826 1.70 1.80 1.59
CA LYS A 826 1.93 0.81 2.65
C LYS A 826 2.73 1.40 3.82
N ASN A 827 3.75 2.20 3.54
CA ASN A 827 4.51 2.90 4.57
C ASN A 827 3.65 3.90 5.36
N TRP A 828 2.81 4.66 4.68
CA TRP A 828 1.89 5.61 5.33
C TRP A 828 0.86 4.89 6.20
N PHE A 829 0.31 3.77 5.73
CA PHE A 829 -0.61 2.98 6.52
C PHE A 829 0.09 2.31 7.72
N ARG A 830 1.32 1.81 7.53
CA ARG A 830 2.19 1.30 8.61
C ARG A 830 2.45 2.35 9.68
N LEU A 831 2.76 3.58 9.27
CA LEU A 831 2.91 4.71 10.17
C LEU A 831 1.66 4.88 11.05
N ILE A 832 0.45 4.82 10.48
CA ILE A 832 -0.78 4.91 11.28
C ILE A 832 -0.92 3.74 12.24
N MET A 833 -0.81 2.51 11.75
CA MET A 833 -1.05 1.32 12.58
C MET A 833 -0.02 1.15 13.71
N GLU A 834 1.25 1.38 13.43
CA GLU A 834 2.34 1.11 14.38
C GLU A 834 2.65 2.33 15.26
N TYR A 835 2.77 3.51 14.66
CA TYR A 835 3.18 4.72 15.36
C TYR A 835 2.00 5.41 16.04
N HIS A 836 0.87 5.64 15.35
CA HIS A 836 -0.27 6.32 15.96
C HIS A 836 -1.13 5.37 16.80
N LEU A 837 -1.38 4.15 16.31
CA LEU A 837 -2.27 3.19 16.97
C LEU A 837 -1.55 2.17 17.87
N GLY A 838 -0.22 2.10 17.80
CA GLY A 838 0.59 1.27 18.69
C GLY A 838 0.58 -0.23 18.37
N GLU A 839 0.06 -0.64 17.21
CA GLU A 839 -0.09 -2.05 16.82
C GLU A 839 1.13 -2.50 16.00
N HIS A 840 2.18 -2.95 16.69
CA HIS A 840 3.50 -3.26 16.11
C HIS A 840 3.83 -4.76 16.09
N LYS A 841 2.94 -5.62 16.60
CA LYS A 841 3.09 -7.09 16.58
C LYS A 841 2.57 -7.73 15.30
N VAL A 842 2.06 -6.91 14.38
CA VAL A 842 1.51 -7.34 13.09
C VAL A 842 2.43 -6.81 12.00
N CYS A 843 2.73 -7.66 11.02
CA CYS A 843 3.41 -7.23 9.82
C CYS A 843 2.42 -6.53 8.89
N TRP A 844 2.28 -5.22 9.03
CA TRP A 844 1.42 -4.42 8.16
C TRP A 844 1.92 -4.30 6.72
N ASN A 845 3.06 -4.90 6.36
CA ASN A 845 3.45 -5.05 4.96
C ASN A 845 2.68 -6.20 4.26
N CYS A 846 2.35 -7.28 5.00
CA CYS A 846 1.69 -8.48 4.43
C CYS A 846 0.43 -8.97 5.17
N GLY A 847 0.02 -8.28 6.25
CA GLY A 847 -1.12 -8.62 7.11
C GLY A 847 -0.92 -9.81 8.04
N GLU A 848 0.32 -10.31 8.18
CA GLU A 848 0.64 -11.50 8.97
C GLU A 848 0.85 -11.17 10.46
N ALA A 849 0.33 -12.02 11.34
CA ALA A 849 0.50 -11.87 12.79
C ALA A 849 0.95 -13.15 13.48
N GLU A 850 0.66 -14.33 12.92
CA GLU A 850 1.02 -15.61 13.55
C GLU A 850 2.48 -15.95 13.31
N GLU A 851 3.00 -15.64 12.11
CA GLU A 851 4.40 -15.89 11.74
C GLU A 851 5.33 -14.68 11.98
N VAL A 852 4.94 -13.78 12.88
CA VAL A 852 5.79 -12.68 13.34
C VAL A 852 6.54 -13.13 14.59
N HIS A 853 7.86 -13.26 14.47
CA HIS A 853 8.71 -13.60 15.60
C HIS A 853 9.19 -12.33 16.31
N GLU A 854 8.95 -12.25 17.63
CA GLU A 854 9.41 -11.19 18.52
C GLU A 854 10.63 -11.68 19.31
N ARG A 855 11.72 -10.90 19.29
CA ARG A 855 12.90 -11.07 20.15
C ARG A 855 13.12 -9.80 20.96
N GLN A 856 13.24 -9.92 22.27
CA GLN A 856 13.42 -8.78 23.17
C GLN A 856 14.86 -8.71 23.68
N LEU A 857 15.51 -7.57 23.47
CA LEU A 857 16.84 -7.24 23.99
C LEU A 857 16.80 -5.91 24.73
N LEU A 858 17.93 -5.51 25.32
CA LEU A 858 18.10 -4.18 25.91
C LEU A 858 19.03 -3.28 25.10
N THR A 859 18.76 -1.97 25.14
CA THR A 859 19.73 -0.93 24.78
C THR A 859 20.85 -0.84 25.82
N GLN A 860 21.95 -0.14 25.49
CA GLN A 860 23.02 0.15 26.47
C GLN A 860 22.50 0.87 27.72
N GLY A 861 21.44 1.68 27.58
CA GLY A 861 20.77 2.37 28.69
C GLY A 861 19.82 1.50 29.51
N GLY A 862 19.73 0.20 29.22
CA GLY A 862 18.91 -0.76 29.96
C GLY A 862 17.45 -0.86 29.50
N TYR A 863 17.03 -0.05 28.52
CA TYR A 863 15.64 -0.02 28.07
C TYR A 863 15.30 -1.14 27.07
N PRO A 864 14.06 -1.65 27.09
CA PRO A 864 13.63 -2.71 26.19
C PRO A 864 13.64 -2.26 24.73
N LYS A 865 14.04 -3.20 23.88
CA LYS A 865 14.12 -3.08 22.43
C LYS A 865 13.60 -4.37 21.82
N TYR A 866 12.62 -4.24 20.94
CA TYR A 866 11.90 -5.38 20.39
C TYR A 866 12.21 -5.50 18.90
N TYR A 867 12.62 -6.69 18.50
CA TYR A 867 13.04 -7.06 17.16
C TYR A 867 11.97 -7.97 16.58
N TYR A 868 11.37 -7.55 15.46
CA TYR A 868 10.29 -8.26 14.81
C TYR A 868 10.73 -8.75 13.44
N THR A 869 10.48 -10.03 13.15
CA THR A 869 10.72 -10.62 11.83
C THR A 869 9.47 -11.33 11.35
N CYS A 870 8.96 -10.95 10.18
CA CYS A 870 7.87 -11.65 9.51
C CYS A 870 8.44 -12.75 8.60
N LYS A 871 8.15 -14.02 8.89
CA LYS A 871 8.64 -15.15 8.07
C LYS A 871 8.02 -15.23 6.67
N LYS A 872 6.82 -14.68 6.50
CA LYS A 872 6.08 -14.73 5.24
C LYS A 872 6.63 -13.79 4.17
N CYS A 873 7.02 -12.56 4.54
CA CYS A 873 7.47 -11.53 3.58
C CYS A 873 8.88 -10.99 3.86
N ASN A 874 9.58 -11.57 4.83
CA ASN A 874 10.91 -11.19 5.30
C ASN A 874 11.02 -9.70 5.71
N GLU A 875 9.91 -9.09 6.10
CA GLU A 875 9.96 -7.74 6.71
C GLU A 875 10.59 -7.84 8.10
N PHE A 876 11.44 -6.87 8.41
CA PHE A 876 12.08 -6.74 9.71
C PHE A 876 11.96 -5.31 10.23
N TRP A 877 11.60 -5.19 11.50
CA TRP A 877 11.49 -3.90 12.17
C TRP A 877 11.84 -3.96 13.64
N VAL A 878 12.21 -2.80 14.19
CA VAL A 878 12.63 -2.66 15.58
C VAL A 878 11.84 -1.58 16.26
N LYS A 879 11.15 -1.93 17.36
CA LYS A 879 10.55 -0.96 18.27
C LYS A 879 11.57 -0.59 19.34
N VAL A 880 11.84 0.70 19.45
CA VAL A 880 12.78 1.31 20.39
C VAL A 880 12.26 2.69 20.80
N HIS A 881 13.09 3.48 21.45
CA HIS A 881 12.79 4.83 21.89
C HIS A 881 13.96 5.77 21.55
N CYS A 882 13.70 7.08 21.50
CA CYS A 882 14.76 8.06 21.33
C CYS A 882 15.61 8.21 22.60
N ARG A 883 16.90 8.55 22.46
CA ARG A 883 17.87 8.65 23.56
C ARG A 883 17.47 9.73 24.55
N SER A 884 17.02 10.88 24.05
CA SER A 884 16.85 12.10 24.86
C SER A 884 15.56 12.09 25.70
N ASN A 885 14.43 11.70 25.11
CA ASN A 885 13.09 11.86 25.74
C ASN A 885 12.27 10.57 25.76
N ARG A 886 12.84 9.45 25.32
CA ARG A 886 12.21 8.12 25.26
C ARG A 886 10.90 8.05 24.47
N HIS A 887 10.71 8.95 23.52
CA HIS A 887 9.61 8.86 22.58
C HIS A 887 9.73 7.58 21.75
N LYS A 888 8.60 6.91 21.51
CA LYS A 888 8.52 5.69 20.69
C LYS A 888 9.10 5.91 19.30
N LEU A 889 9.91 4.95 18.85
CA LEU A 889 10.45 4.86 17.49
C LEU A 889 10.23 3.45 16.97
N VAL A 890 9.83 3.32 15.71
CA VAL A 890 9.67 2.03 15.05
C VAL A 890 10.46 2.07 13.75
N LYS A 891 11.61 1.40 13.75
CA LYS A 891 12.56 1.43 12.65
C LYS A 891 12.30 0.28 11.70
N HIS A 892 12.30 0.59 10.41
CA HIS A 892 12.14 -0.39 9.32
C HIS A 892 13.25 -0.21 8.28
N MET A 893 13.43 -1.21 7.41
CA MET A 893 14.32 -1.08 6.25
C MET A 893 13.84 0.05 5.32
N ASN A 894 12.59 -0.03 4.89
CA ASN A 894 11.89 1.07 4.25
C ASN A 894 11.21 1.89 5.35
N ASN A 895 11.98 2.83 5.91
CA ASN A 895 11.59 3.56 7.10
C ASN A 895 10.60 4.69 6.77
N TYR A 896 9.65 4.91 7.69
CA TYR A 896 8.79 6.09 7.63
C TYR A 896 9.28 7.27 8.48
N HIS A 897 10.26 7.03 9.34
CA HIS A 897 10.97 8.09 10.02
C HIS A 897 12.05 8.69 9.12
N LEU A 898 12.39 9.94 9.39
CA LEU A 898 13.51 10.62 8.76
C LEU A 898 14.83 9.96 9.14
N GLN A 899 15.67 9.61 8.16
CA GLN A 899 16.98 9.02 8.39
C GLN A 899 18.03 10.13 8.63
N VAL A 900 18.93 9.92 9.59
CA VAL A 900 19.92 10.94 10.04
C VAL A 900 21.02 11.16 9.01
N GLU A 901 21.50 10.09 8.38
CA GLU A 901 22.65 10.12 7.48
C GLU A 901 22.37 9.30 6.22
N SER A 902 22.88 9.76 5.09
CA SER A 902 22.91 8.97 3.85
C SER A 902 23.69 7.65 4.02
N ARG A 903 24.66 7.63 4.95
CA ARG A 903 25.55 6.49 5.21
C ARG A 903 25.00 5.47 6.21
N ARG A 904 24.17 5.91 7.16
CA ARG A 904 23.61 5.08 8.24
C ARG A 904 22.08 5.15 8.24
N LYS A 905 21.47 4.59 7.19
CA LYS A 905 20.01 4.64 6.91
C LYS A 905 19.14 3.99 8.01
N TRP A 906 19.75 3.28 8.95
CA TRP A 906 19.07 2.72 10.12
C TRP A 906 18.85 3.72 11.27
N TYR A 907 19.63 4.79 11.34
CA TYR A 907 19.49 5.82 12.37
C TYR A 907 18.43 6.81 11.93
N VAL A 908 17.44 7.04 12.80
CA VAL A 908 16.29 7.87 12.49
C VAL A 908 16.15 9.03 13.47
N ILE A 909 15.64 10.14 12.96
CA ILE A 909 15.31 11.34 13.72
C ILE A 909 13.98 11.10 14.43
N CYS A 910 13.95 11.39 15.72
CA CYS A 910 12.74 11.30 16.51
C CYS A 910 11.73 12.38 16.08
N PRO A 911 10.51 12.00 15.65
CA PRO A 911 9.50 12.97 15.20
C PRO A 911 8.95 13.87 16.31
N SER A 912 9.13 13.48 17.58
CA SER A 912 8.59 14.20 18.74
C SER A 912 9.60 15.10 19.46
N CYS A 913 10.91 14.93 19.24
CA CYS A 913 11.89 15.83 19.86
C CYS A 913 13.10 16.15 19.00
N GLY A 914 13.15 15.68 17.75
CA GLY A 914 14.29 15.90 16.87
C GLY A 914 15.57 15.20 17.29
N ASP A 915 15.53 14.34 18.32
CA ASP A 915 16.69 13.56 18.77
C ASP A 915 17.22 12.69 17.62
N GLY A 916 18.54 12.68 17.44
CA GLY A 916 19.19 12.11 16.27
C GLY A 916 19.51 13.13 15.17
N ARG A 917 19.03 14.38 15.24
CA ARG A 917 19.52 15.43 14.31
C ARG A 917 21.01 15.68 14.52
N PRO A 918 21.82 15.79 13.45
CA PRO A 918 23.16 16.33 13.57
C PRO A 918 23.04 17.72 14.21
N THR A 919 23.86 18.01 15.22
CA THR A 919 23.98 19.37 15.75
C THR A 919 24.35 20.25 14.57
N GLN A 920 23.41 21.05 14.06
CA GLN A 920 23.73 22.03 13.03
C GLN A 920 24.81 22.91 13.63
N ALA A 921 26.04 22.81 13.12
CA ALA A 921 26.99 23.91 13.24
C ALA A 921 26.22 25.14 12.77
N ALA A 922 26.18 26.18 13.62
CA ALA A 922 25.43 27.39 13.34
C ALA A 922 25.66 27.81 11.87
N PRO A 923 24.60 28.11 11.11
CA PRO A 923 24.78 28.46 9.71
C PRO A 923 25.78 29.62 9.66
N PRO A 924 26.85 29.54 8.84
CA PRO A 924 27.66 30.72 8.60
C PRO A 924 26.70 31.78 8.07
N LEU A 925 26.74 32.96 8.70
CA LEU A 925 26.02 34.14 8.27
C LEU A 925 26.06 34.21 6.74
N ILE A 926 24.88 34.29 6.14
CA ILE A 926 24.69 34.46 4.70
C ILE A 926 25.46 35.72 4.28
N THR A 927 26.69 35.54 3.79
CA THR A 927 27.32 36.49 2.90
C THR A 927 27.00 36.04 1.47
N THR A 928 26.27 36.91 0.81
CA THR A 928 25.92 36.96 -0.61
C THR A 928 26.83 36.17 -1.55
N LEU A 929 26.15 35.47 -2.47
CA LEU A 929 26.60 34.95 -3.76
C LEU A 929 27.82 35.68 -4.38
N PHE A 930 28.66 34.88 -5.06
CA PHE A 930 29.84 35.21 -5.88
C PHE A 930 31.21 35.06 -5.19
N GLU A 931 31.69 33.81 -5.11
CA GLU A 931 33.01 33.32 -5.60
C GLU A 931 33.25 31.88 -5.06
N PRO A 932 33.92 30.98 -5.81
CA PRO A 932 34.17 29.62 -5.34
C PRO A 932 35.30 29.62 -4.28
N PRO A 933 35.14 28.97 -3.11
CA PRO A 933 36.24 28.81 -2.17
C PRO A 933 37.22 27.73 -2.67
N PRO A 934 38.50 27.79 -2.24
CA PRO A 934 39.56 26.93 -2.75
C PRO A 934 39.39 25.48 -2.28
N GLU A 935 39.84 24.53 -3.10
CA GLU A 935 39.98 23.12 -2.75
C GLU A 935 40.81 22.96 -1.47
N LEU A 936 40.16 22.50 -0.41
CA LEU A 936 40.81 21.95 0.77
C LEU A 936 40.70 20.43 0.68
N ILE A 937 41.84 19.81 0.39
CA ILE A 937 42.07 18.37 0.48
C ILE A 937 42.07 18.04 1.98
N ASP A 938 41.05 17.35 2.46
CA ASP A 938 41.03 16.79 3.81
C ASP A 938 41.65 15.38 3.76
N LEU A 939 42.90 15.31 4.20
CA LEU A 939 43.64 14.10 4.52
C LEU A 939 43.43 13.80 6.01
N ASP A 940 43.24 12.52 6.31
CA ASP A 940 43.30 11.88 7.62
C ASP A 940 42.09 12.05 8.56
N ASP A 941 41.39 10.93 8.81
CA ASP A 941 41.06 10.48 10.17
C ASP A 941 40.61 9.00 10.14
N ASP A 942 41.60 8.12 9.96
CA ASP A 942 41.57 6.71 10.40
C ASP A 942 42.12 6.65 11.84
N ILE A 943 41.27 6.74 12.88
CA ILE A 943 41.58 6.15 14.20
C ILE A 943 40.28 5.60 14.85
N PRO A 944 40.27 4.32 15.28
CA PRO A 944 39.09 3.64 15.81
C PRO A 944 38.86 3.92 17.30
N TRP A 945 37.58 4.01 17.69
CA TRP A 945 37.09 3.77 19.05
C TRP A 945 35.99 2.72 19.03
#